data_AF-A0A1H1RGJ8-F1
#
_entry.id   AF-A0A1H1RGJ8-F1
#
_cell.length_a   1.000
_cell.length_b   1.000
_cell.length_c   1.000
_cell.angle_alpha   90.00
_cell.angle_beta   90.00
_cell.angle_gamma   90.00
#
_symmetry.space_group_name_H-M   'P 1'
#
loop_
_entity.id
_entity.type
_entity.pdbx_description
1 polymer ?
#
loop_
_entity_poly.entity_id
_entity_poly.type
_entity_poly.pdbx_seq_one_letter_code
_entity_poly.pdbx_strand_id
1 'polypeptide(L)'
;MSSWERHRRRRVAASLLAAGVAPVVAVGAWLVPASAAEGDESRSAARFLSGEILGTDLDAVAELAGVEVENLGTPDPVTEANPLDLTVLDTLNVSVPGGVQLPLSDILQLGAVNQWASAEDGGASHAATGAVADNGGIGTGTEAGFPGNATFDLTDVLGEALTDLVADLELELGAISSEAHLAPSGEGFEFTNDYEIAGGQLRLTIPLLADLLPQVQDAVATVDEIVNGLAGPEGTIAQTLSTVEGLLNLLAVAGVENPDITVSLETDLAGAVEELLATPLGEGTGVELNLAEGTLVVDLDTLAGGLNDQAPNTELLSPEVISQLAETIGTLLDTLVTDIVDTVENALNAATLDVKIYAEVGGLLPGTLDLQLTGTLGDVLTGEAAFVNNSTGVVVGLISALIAPVLDTLISTVGGVIEDVVFAEGGPLTTLGETVAGLVSSLAESLTPVGDLLASILSIKLNVQPEAVEVPAQARATDGPYSVAALEVTALPDAPAAVLTLAESTVGPNTTADDGGETEVDGTEVDGTEVDGTEVDGTEVDGTEVDGTEVDGTEVDGTEVDGTEVDGTEVDGTEVDGTEVDGTEVDGTEVDGTEVDGTEVDGTEVDGTEVDGTEVDGTEVDGTEVDGTEVDGTEVDGTEVDGTEVDGTEVDGTEVDGTEVDGTEVDGTEVDGTEVDGTEVDGTEVDGTEVDGTEVDGTEVDGTEVDGTEVDGTEVDGTEVDGTEVDGTEVDGTEVDGTEVDGTEVDGTEVDGSEVAGVEVDGSEVDGVETAGVIPQPATEDNGDDDNGHENRGSDDDERLPDTGAGSNQLLIVGIGLMLAGGIAAFAVSRRGGVGQG
;
A
#
# COMPACT_ATOMS: atom_id res chain seq x y z
N MET A 1 -36.77 11.44 46.70
CA MET A 1 -37.92 10.67 47.22
C MET A 1 -38.79 10.38 46.02
N SER A 2 -38.61 9.19 45.42
CA SER A 2 -39.44 7.99 45.71
C SER A 2 -40.76 8.10 44.94
N SER A 3 -41.14 7.18 44.06
CA SER A 3 -40.77 5.77 44.01
C SER A 3 -41.38 5.15 42.77
N TRP A 4 -40.66 4.19 42.18
CA TRP A 4 -41.15 2.83 41.92
C TRP A 4 -42.35 2.64 40.98
N GLU A 5 -42.42 1.64 40.12
CA GLU A 5 -41.51 0.64 39.56
C GLU A 5 -42.43 -0.37 38.89
N ARG A 6 -41.96 -0.93 37.76
CA ARG A 6 -42.25 -2.29 37.29
C ARG A 6 -43.72 -2.60 36.91
N HIS A 7 -43.91 -2.86 35.62
CA HIS A 7 -44.05 -4.24 35.16
C HIS A 7 -43.02 -4.53 34.08
N ARG A 8 -42.24 -5.59 34.31
CA ARG A 8 -41.04 -6.01 33.57
C ARG A 8 -41.34 -7.39 32.98
N ARG A 9 -40.89 -7.60 31.73
CA ARG A 9 -40.35 -8.85 31.14
C ARG A 9 -41.36 -9.88 30.59
N ARG A 10 -41.19 -10.22 29.31
CA ARG A 10 -40.44 -11.39 28.72
C ARG A 10 -41.02 -11.62 27.32
N ARG A 11 -40.34 -12.01 26.24
CA ARG A 11 -38.94 -12.31 25.87
C ARG A 11 -39.03 -12.68 24.38
N VAL A 12 -38.22 -12.04 23.54
CA VAL A 12 -37.41 -12.60 22.43
C VAL A 12 -36.27 -11.56 22.36
N ALA A 13 -34.99 -11.75 22.73
CA ALA A 13 -34.08 -12.88 22.77
C ALA A 13 -33.90 -13.54 21.40
N ALA A 14 -33.15 -12.89 20.50
CA ALA A 14 -31.88 -13.40 19.94
C ALA A 14 -31.55 -12.74 18.60
N SER A 15 -30.68 -11.73 18.63
CA SER A 15 -29.76 -11.35 17.53
C SER A 15 -28.78 -10.32 18.10
N LEU A 16 -27.87 -10.81 18.95
CA LEU A 16 -26.80 -10.05 19.60
C LEU A 16 -25.45 -10.74 19.30
N LEU A 17 -25.29 -11.21 18.08
CA LEU A 17 -24.11 -11.93 17.61
C LEU A 17 -23.92 -11.62 16.12
N ALA A 18 -23.27 -10.49 15.86
CA ALA A 18 -22.37 -10.21 14.73
C ALA A 18 -22.11 -8.68 14.65
N ALA A 19 -21.89 -8.02 15.79
CA ALA A 19 -21.06 -6.81 15.74
C ALA A 19 -19.64 -7.36 15.71
N GLY A 20 -19.00 -7.27 14.55
CA GLY A 20 -17.59 -7.61 14.40
C GLY A 20 -16.84 -6.91 15.51
N VAL A 21 -16.17 -7.70 16.34
CA VAL A 21 -15.10 -7.15 17.16
C VAL A 21 -14.03 -6.80 16.13
N ALA A 22 -14.06 -5.56 15.63
CA ALA A 22 -12.90 -4.97 15.01
C ALA A 22 -11.80 -5.05 16.07
N PRO A 23 -10.63 -5.62 15.75
CA PRO A 23 -9.53 -5.61 16.70
C PRO A 23 -9.25 -4.14 16.98
N VAL A 24 -9.37 -3.72 18.23
CA VAL A 24 -8.52 -2.63 18.72
C VAL A 24 -7.11 -3.17 18.50
N VAL A 25 -6.50 -2.78 17.38
CA VAL A 25 -5.07 -3.01 17.17
C VAL A 25 -4.41 -2.07 18.17
N ALA A 26 -4.27 -2.56 19.39
CA ALA A 26 -3.26 -2.04 20.29
C ALA A 26 -1.93 -2.37 19.60
N VAL A 27 -1.40 -1.40 18.84
CA VAL A 27 -0.03 -1.40 18.35
C VAL A 27 0.86 -1.34 19.59
N GLY A 28 1.13 -2.51 20.14
CA GLY A 28 1.69 -2.70 21.46
C GLY A 28 2.41 -4.03 21.52
N ALA A 29 3.22 -4.30 20.51
CA ALA A 29 4.36 -5.23 20.49
C ALA A 29 4.76 -5.49 19.03
N TRP A 30 5.44 -4.55 18.40
CA TRP A 30 6.31 -4.88 17.27
C TRP A 30 7.70 -4.32 17.55
N LEU A 31 8.65 -5.13 17.11
CA LEU A 31 10.08 -5.30 17.38
C LEU A 31 10.87 -4.05 17.82
N VAL A 32 11.87 -4.30 18.67
CA VAL A 32 12.95 -3.36 18.98
C VAL A 32 13.57 -2.97 17.63
N PRO A 33 13.70 -1.67 17.28
CA PRO A 33 14.36 -1.29 16.05
C PRO A 33 15.79 -1.86 16.03
N ALA A 34 16.21 -2.33 14.87
CA ALA A 34 17.61 -2.55 14.56
C ALA A 34 18.39 -1.25 14.86
N SER A 35 19.65 -1.34 15.23
CA SER A 35 20.48 -0.16 15.44
C SER A 35 20.48 0.70 14.19
N ALA A 36 19.98 1.94 14.29
CA ALA A 36 20.01 2.92 13.22
C ALA A 36 21.42 3.07 12.63
N ALA A 37 21.52 2.97 11.31
CA ALA A 37 22.73 3.25 10.55
C ALA A 37 22.70 4.69 10.02
N GLU A 38 23.85 5.21 9.61
CA GLU A 38 23.94 6.52 8.96
C GLU A 38 23.30 6.39 7.56
N GLY A 39 22.23 7.14 7.27
CA GLY A 39 21.50 7.07 5.97
C GLY A 39 20.02 6.68 6.05
N ASP A 40 19.52 6.25 7.21
CA ASP A 40 18.09 5.98 7.41
C ASP A 40 17.25 7.28 7.34
N GLU A 41 16.24 7.35 6.46
CA GLU A 41 15.28 8.46 6.44
C GLU A 41 13.86 7.94 6.62
N SER A 42 13.05 8.65 7.42
CA SER A 42 11.62 8.39 7.48
C SER A 42 10.81 9.68 7.63
N ARG A 43 9.66 9.73 6.94
CA ARG A 43 8.79 10.91 6.91
C ARG A 43 7.33 10.51 7.12
N SER A 44 6.60 11.30 7.89
CA SER A 44 5.16 11.16 8.01
C SER A 44 4.46 12.49 8.25
N ALA A 45 3.24 12.60 7.76
CA ALA A 45 2.42 13.78 7.91
C ALA A 45 0.94 13.41 8.09
N ALA A 46 0.22 14.19 8.88
CA ALA A 46 -1.20 13.98 9.11
C ALA A 46 -1.94 15.31 9.10
N ARG A 47 -2.98 15.41 8.26
CA ARG A 47 -3.78 16.62 8.10
C ARG A 47 -5.27 16.29 8.05
N PHE A 48 -6.07 16.89 8.92
CA PHE A 48 -7.50 16.57 8.96
C PHE A 48 -8.34 17.29 7.92
N LEU A 49 -8.03 18.55 7.60
CA LEU A 49 -8.81 19.36 6.66
C LEU A 49 -7.88 20.06 5.67
N SER A 50 -8.06 19.75 4.39
CA SER A 50 -7.34 20.36 3.27
C SER A 50 -8.29 20.68 2.11
N GLY A 51 -7.79 21.47 1.15
CA GLY A 51 -8.47 21.79 -0.10
C GLY A 51 -8.96 23.25 -0.21
N GLU A 52 -10.00 23.46 -1.01
CA GLU A 52 -10.47 24.80 -1.38
C GLU A 52 -11.99 24.92 -1.19
N ILE A 53 -12.44 26.06 -0.69
CA ILE A 53 -13.87 26.40 -0.65
C ILE A 53 -14.11 27.84 -1.11
N LEU A 54 -14.91 28.00 -2.16
CA LEU A 54 -15.33 29.28 -2.72
C LEU A 54 -14.13 30.22 -3.01
N GLY A 55 -13.05 29.69 -3.57
CA GLY A 55 -11.82 30.45 -3.84
C GLY A 55 -10.92 30.71 -2.63
N THR A 56 -11.26 30.14 -1.46
CA THR A 56 -10.43 30.18 -0.26
C THR A 56 -9.66 28.88 -0.14
N ASP A 57 -8.35 28.97 -0.35
CA ASP A 57 -7.39 27.88 -0.15
C ASP A 57 -7.20 27.65 1.36
N LEU A 58 -7.64 26.48 1.85
CA LEU A 58 -7.51 26.08 3.25
C LEU A 58 -6.10 25.58 3.56
N ASP A 59 -5.34 25.15 2.55
CA ASP A 59 -3.97 24.65 2.70
C ASP A 59 -3.01 25.77 3.08
N ALA A 60 -3.30 26.99 2.60
CA ALA A 60 -2.58 28.21 2.96
C ALA A 60 -2.87 28.75 4.37
N VAL A 61 -3.85 28.19 5.10
CA VAL A 61 -4.19 28.63 6.46
C VAL A 61 -3.34 27.91 7.49
N ALA A 62 -2.44 28.64 8.15
CA ALA A 62 -1.49 28.08 9.12
C ALA A 62 -2.17 27.39 10.31
N GLU A 63 -3.32 27.89 10.77
CA GLU A 63 -4.08 27.30 11.86
C GLU A 63 -4.79 25.99 11.47
N LEU A 64 -4.92 25.69 10.17
CA LEU A 64 -5.42 24.41 9.65
C LEU A 64 -4.28 23.45 9.27
N ALA A 65 -3.03 23.86 9.45
CA ALA A 65 -1.88 23.01 9.14
C ALA A 65 -1.90 21.73 9.97
N GLY A 66 -1.51 20.63 9.31
CA GLY A 66 -1.33 19.34 9.94
C GLY A 66 -0.06 19.26 10.80
N VAL A 67 0.35 18.03 11.07
CA VAL A 67 1.68 17.72 11.58
C VAL A 67 2.51 17.09 10.47
N GLU A 68 3.81 17.35 10.48
CA GLU A 68 4.79 16.77 9.57
C GLU A 68 6.07 16.53 10.36
N VAL A 69 6.55 15.29 10.35
CA VAL A 69 7.76 14.89 11.06
C VAL A 69 8.69 14.14 10.12
N GLU A 70 9.98 14.31 10.37
CA GLU A 70 11.08 13.70 9.62
C GLU A 70 12.12 13.20 10.63
N ASN A 71 12.63 12.01 10.40
CA ASN A 71 13.77 11.45 11.11
C ASN A 71 14.85 11.08 10.08
N LEU A 72 16.05 11.60 10.29
CA LEU A 72 17.23 11.40 9.43
C LEU A 72 18.23 10.51 10.20
N GLY A 73 17.81 9.30 10.57
CA GLY A 73 18.65 8.29 11.24
C GLY A 73 18.94 8.59 12.72
N THR A 74 18.16 9.44 13.37
CA THR A 74 18.37 9.73 14.80
C THR A 74 17.72 8.65 15.68
N PRO A 75 18.41 8.09 16.70
CA PRO A 75 17.91 6.93 17.47
C PRO A 75 16.61 7.13 18.27
N ASP A 76 16.19 8.39 18.46
CA ASP A 76 14.95 8.71 19.16
C ASP A 76 13.87 9.04 18.11
N PRO A 77 12.69 8.39 18.14
CA PRO A 77 11.65 8.67 17.16
C PRO A 77 11.14 10.11 17.29
N VAL A 78 10.96 10.77 16.14
CA VAL A 78 10.39 12.11 16.06
C VAL A 78 8.88 11.99 15.99
N THR A 79 8.19 12.48 17.02
CA THR A 79 6.73 12.40 17.14
C THR A 79 6.12 13.78 17.37
N GLU A 80 5.02 14.07 16.67
CA GLU A 80 4.27 15.31 16.85
C GLU A 80 2.76 15.06 16.90
N ALA A 81 2.05 15.86 17.71
CA ALA A 81 0.61 15.85 17.81
C ALA A 81 0.07 17.29 17.84
N ASN A 82 -0.90 17.58 16.97
CA ASN A 82 -1.52 18.91 16.86
C ASN A 82 -3.05 18.82 16.78
N PRO A 83 -3.76 18.83 17.92
CA PRO A 83 -5.22 18.89 17.95
C PRO A 83 -5.74 20.16 17.26
N LEU A 84 -6.70 20.00 16.34
CA LEU A 84 -7.24 21.12 15.56
C LEU A 84 -8.10 22.05 16.44
N ASP A 85 -7.72 23.33 16.54
CA ASP A 85 -8.53 24.34 17.22
C ASP A 85 -9.67 24.83 16.32
N LEU A 86 -10.84 24.26 16.51
CA LEU A 86 -12.05 24.55 15.74
C LEU A 86 -12.50 26.02 15.77
N THR A 87 -12.02 26.83 16.73
CA THR A 87 -12.36 28.26 16.76
C THR A 87 -11.79 29.01 15.56
N VAL A 88 -10.81 28.45 14.84
CA VAL A 88 -10.32 28.98 13.58
C VAL A 88 -11.42 29.09 12.52
N LEU A 89 -12.37 28.13 12.48
CA LEU A 89 -13.44 28.09 11.48
C LEU A 89 -14.39 29.29 11.61
N ASP A 90 -14.58 29.81 12.83
CA ASP A 90 -15.37 31.03 13.07
C ASP A 90 -14.68 32.30 12.53
N THR A 91 -13.36 32.25 12.35
CA THR A 91 -12.54 33.41 11.95
C THR A 91 -12.29 33.50 10.46
N LEU A 92 -12.27 32.35 9.77
CA LEU A 92 -12.12 32.27 8.32
C LEU A 92 -13.43 32.66 7.66
N ASN A 93 -13.42 33.73 6.87
CA ASN A 93 -14.60 34.18 6.14
C ASN A 93 -14.46 33.82 4.66
N VAL A 94 -15.46 33.11 4.13
CA VAL A 94 -15.55 32.75 2.73
C VAL A 94 -16.58 33.63 2.03
N SER A 95 -16.34 33.93 0.75
CA SER A 95 -17.25 34.78 -0.04
C SER A 95 -18.22 33.92 -0.83
N VAL A 96 -19.48 33.86 -0.39
CA VAL A 96 -20.53 33.11 -1.10
C VAL A 96 -21.03 33.88 -2.34
N PRO A 97 -21.58 33.16 -3.34
CA PRO A 97 -22.23 33.79 -4.49
C PRO A 97 -23.23 34.88 -4.05
N GLY A 98 -23.10 36.08 -4.64
CA GLY A 98 -23.86 37.27 -4.21
C GLY A 98 -23.09 38.24 -3.31
N GLY A 99 -21.85 37.90 -2.91
CA GLY A 99 -20.91 38.82 -2.26
C GLY A 99 -21.13 38.97 -0.75
N VAL A 100 -21.84 38.04 -0.12
CA VAL A 100 -21.95 37.93 1.33
C VAL A 100 -20.70 37.18 1.84
N GLN A 101 -20.17 37.61 2.98
CA GLN A 101 -19.11 36.87 3.67
C GLN A 101 -19.75 36.09 4.81
N LEU A 102 -19.51 34.78 4.83
CA LEU A 102 -19.93 33.88 5.89
C LEU A 102 -18.69 33.30 6.57
N PRO A 103 -18.71 33.12 7.90
CA PRO A 103 -17.68 32.33 8.56
C PRO A 103 -17.73 30.90 8.05
N LEU A 104 -16.57 30.23 7.96
CA LEU A 104 -16.48 28.85 7.50
C LEU A 104 -17.27 27.91 8.41
N SER A 105 -17.41 28.24 9.69
CA SER A 105 -18.25 27.52 10.67
C SER A 105 -19.74 27.43 10.31
N ASP A 106 -20.26 28.38 9.51
CA ASP A 106 -21.66 28.33 9.06
C ASP A 106 -21.85 27.30 7.92
N ILE A 107 -20.76 26.91 7.27
CA ILE A 107 -20.74 25.96 6.16
C ILE A 107 -20.21 24.60 6.63
N LEU A 108 -19.11 24.57 7.37
CA LEU A 108 -18.44 23.37 7.86
C LEU A 108 -18.30 23.42 9.38
N GLN A 109 -18.95 22.47 10.05
CA GLN A 109 -18.79 22.22 11.48
C GLN A 109 -18.08 20.89 11.67
N LEU A 110 -17.04 20.87 12.49
CA LEU A 110 -16.27 19.66 12.79
C LEU A 110 -16.40 19.30 14.27
N GLY A 111 -16.30 18.01 14.57
CA GLY A 111 -16.08 17.52 15.93
C GLY A 111 -14.66 17.78 16.41
N ALA A 112 -14.34 17.45 17.67
CA ALA A 112 -12.95 17.49 18.15
C ALA A 112 -12.09 16.55 17.31
N VAL A 113 -10.93 17.03 16.84
CA VAL A 113 -10.06 16.32 15.91
C VAL A 113 -8.63 16.34 16.41
N ASN A 114 -7.93 15.22 16.26
CA ASN A 114 -6.50 15.15 16.48
C ASN A 114 -5.73 14.86 15.19
N GLN A 115 -4.45 15.21 15.18
CA GLN A 115 -3.52 14.96 14.08
C GLN A 115 -2.20 14.50 14.70
N TRP A 116 -1.69 13.35 14.26
CA TRP A 116 -0.54 12.69 14.88
C TRP A 116 0.37 12.07 13.81
N ALA A 117 1.68 12.21 13.97
CA ALA A 117 2.67 11.62 13.08
C ALA A 117 3.93 11.20 13.85
N SER A 118 4.59 10.15 13.35
CA SER A 118 5.82 9.56 13.89
C SER A 118 6.77 9.14 12.77
N ALA A 119 8.05 9.45 12.92
CA ALA A 119 9.16 9.04 12.07
C ALA A 119 10.23 8.36 12.95
N GLU A 120 10.53 7.10 12.67
CA GLU A 120 11.45 6.24 13.43
C GLU A 120 12.81 6.12 12.73
N ASP A 121 13.79 5.58 13.46
CA ASP A 121 15.21 5.62 13.14
C ASP A 121 15.66 4.56 12.12
N GLY A 122 14.86 3.52 11.86
CA GLY A 122 15.13 2.50 10.84
C GLY A 122 14.08 2.52 9.72
N GLY A 123 13.84 3.68 9.09
CA GLY A 123 12.93 3.79 7.95
C GLY A 123 11.45 3.53 8.23
N ALA A 124 11.00 3.41 9.48
CA ALA A 124 9.58 3.22 9.80
C ALA A 124 8.86 4.57 10.04
N SER A 125 7.64 4.70 9.56
CA SER A 125 6.84 5.93 9.69
C SER A 125 5.35 5.63 9.84
N HIS A 126 4.66 6.50 10.58
CA HIS A 126 3.25 6.33 10.90
C HIS A 126 2.54 7.68 10.98
N ALA A 127 1.40 7.82 10.33
CA ALA A 127 0.54 8.99 10.41
C ALA A 127 -0.90 8.58 10.73
N ALA A 128 -1.58 9.39 11.55
CA ALA A 128 -2.98 9.19 11.86
C ALA A 128 -3.69 10.53 12.15
N THR A 129 -4.92 10.69 11.68
CA THR A 129 -5.70 11.91 11.90
C THR A 129 -7.19 11.61 12.08
N GLY A 130 -7.91 12.50 12.77
CA GLY A 130 -9.34 12.37 13.03
C GLY A 130 -9.66 11.96 14.46
N ALA A 131 -10.40 10.86 14.61
CA ALA A 131 -10.83 10.26 15.87
C ALA A 131 -9.72 9.53 16.66
N VAL A 132 -8.54 10.16 16.74
CA VAL A 132 -7.29 9.54 17.18
C VAL A 132 -6.81 10.19 18.48
N ALA A 133 -6.27 9.40 19.41
CA ALA A 133 -5.64 9.91 20.62
C ALA A 133 -4.23 10.49 20.36
N ASP A 134 -3.67 11.24 21.31
CA ASP A 134 -2.33 11.89 21.19
C ASP A 134 -1.15 10.90 21.05
N ASN A 135 -1.44 9.60 21.02
CA ASN A 135 -0.47 8.51 20.88
C ASN A 135 -0.74 7.64 19.65
N GLY A 136 -1.47 8.14 18.65
CA GLY A 136 -1.81 7.41 17.43
C GLY A 136 -2.92 6.36 17.60
N GLY A 137 -3.43 6.13 18.81
CA GLY A 137 -4.48 5.14 19.03
C GLY A 137 -5.84 5.60 18.51
N ILE A 138 -6.42 4.89 17.54
CA ILE A 138 -7.80 5.11 17.10
C ILE A 138 -8.76 4.67 18.22
N GLY A 139 -9.63 5.59 18.66
CA GLY A 139 -10.50 5.36 19.82
C GLY A 139 -11.90 5.91 19.61
N THR A 140 -12.85 5.05 19.25
CA THR A 140 -14.28 5.39 19.18
C THR A 140 -14.99 5.36 20.56
N GLY A 141 -14.25 5.40 21.69
CA GLY A 141 -14.73 4.89 22.98
C GLY A 141 -14.41 5.68 24.26
N THR A 142 -15.29 6.63 24.61
CA THR A 142 -15.73 7.03 25.98
C THR A 142 -14.77 7.58 27.05
N GLU A 143 -13.45 7.49 26.92
CA GLU A 143 -12.51 8.11 27.87
C GLU A 143 -11.88 9.37 27.27
N ALA A 144 -12.44 10.52 27.67
CA ALA A 144 -12.00 11.89 27.40
C ALA A 144 -12.26 12.46 25.99
N GLY A 145 -13.48 12.94 25.74
CA GLY A 145 -13.69 14.16 24.93
C GLY A 145 -13.41 14.14 23.42
N PHE A 146 -13.24 12.98 22.79
CA PHE A 146 -13.07 12.81 21.34
C PHE A 146 -14.08 11.78 20.78
N PRO A 147 -14.57 11.89 19.52
CA PRO A 147 -14.78 13.06 18.65
C PRO A 147 -16.29 13.35 18.42
N GLY A 148 -16.61 14.45 17.74
CA GLY A 148 -17.98 14.83 17.35
C GLY A 148 -18.25 14.61 15.86
N ASN A 149 -19.52 14.68 15.45
CA ASN A 149 -19.92 14.62 14.04
C ASN A 149 -19.36 15.81 13.24
N ALA A 150 -19.14 15.61 11.94
CA ALA A 150 -18.90 16.67 10.98
C ALA A 150 -20.21 16.99 10.22
N THR A 151 -20.49 18.26 9.98
CA THR A 151 -21.67 18.71 9.23
C THR A 151 -21.24 19.70 8.18
N PHE A 152 -21.67 19.48 6.95
CA PHE A 152 -21.41 20.35 5.81
C PHE A 152 -22.75 20.84 5.23
N ASP A 153 -23.07 22.11 5.48
CA ASP A 153 -24.20 22.79 4.84
C ASP A 153 -23.75 23.27 3.45
N LEU A 154 -24.24 22.58 2.42
CA LEU A 154 -23.88 22.83 1.03
C LEU A 154 -24.79 23.89 0.39
N THR A 155 -25.83 24.34 1.09
CA THR A 155 -26.89 25.20 0.52
C THR A 155 -26.31 26.49 -0.06
N ASP A 156 -25.49 27.19 0.72
CA ASP A 156 -24.86 28.45 0.29
C ASP A 156 -23.69 28.23 -0.68
N VAL A 157 -23.04 27.06 -0.64
CA VAL A 157 -21.94 26.70 -1.56
C VAL A 157 -22.49 26.42 -2.97
N LEU A 158 -23.60 25.70 -3.05
CA LEU A 158 -24.25 25.30 -4.30
C LEU A 158 -25.04 26.45 -4.95
N GLY A 159 -25.64 27.31 -4.15
CA GLY A 159 -26.33 28.51 -4.62
C GLY A 159 -27.36 28.22 -5.72
N GLU A 160 -27.19 28.81 -6.91
CA GLU A 160 -28.11 28.66 -8.05
C GLU A 160 -28.11 27.26 -8.69
N ALA A 161 -27.20 26.37 -8.30
CA ALA A 161 -27.22 24.97 -8.74
C ALA A 161 -28.35 24.15 -8.08
N LEU A 162 -28.80 24.58 -6.89
CA LEU A 162 -30.03 24.08 -6.30
C LEU A 162 -31.23 24.57 -7.14
N THR A 163 -32.14 23.66 -7.43
CA THR A 163 -33.34 23.94 -8.22
C THR A 163 -34.55 24.11 -7.31
N ASP A 164 -35.71 24.50 -7.85
CA ASP A 164 -36.97 24.53 -7.07
C ASP A 164 -37.34 23.16 -6.45
N LEU A 165 -36.69 22.07 -6.87
CA LEU A 165 -36.88 20.72 -6.36
C LEU A 165 -36.19 20.47 -5.02
N VAL A 166 -34.98 21.02 -4.81
CA VAL A 166 -34.19 20.84 -3.58
C VAL A 166 -33.82 22.21 -3.07
N ALA A 167 -34.41 22.62 -1.95
CA ALA A 167 -34.22 23.94 -1.36
C ALA A 167 -32.93 24.03 -0.55
N ASP A 168 -32.60 22.97 0.19
CA ASP A 168 -31.41 22.90 1.06
C ASP A 168 -30.78 21.50 0.93
N LEU A 169 -29.46 21.44 1.11
CA LEU A 169 -28.68 20.20 1.10
C LEU A 169 -27.62 20.23 2.22
N GLU A 170 -27.67 19.24 3.09
CA GLU A 170 -26.70 19.06 4.17
C GLU A 170 -26.14 17.64 4.17
N LEU A 171 -24.83 17.53 4.38
CA LEU A 171 -24.13 16.27 4.59
C LEU A 171 -23.68 16.20 6.06
N GLU A 172 -24.17 15.22 6.80
CA GLU A 172 -23.73 14.91 8.16
C GLU A 172 -22.89 13.63 8.14
N LEU A 173 -21.74 13.65 8.78
CA LEU A 173 -20.81 12.53 8.89
C LEU A 173 -20.52 12.27 10.37
N GLY A 174 -20.37 11.00 10.72
CA GLY A 174 -19.95 10.58 12.05
C GLY A 174 -18.48 10.94 12.33
N ALA A 175 -17.89 10.25 13.30
CA ALA A 175 -16.44 10.29 13.50
C ALA A 175 -15.71 9.80 12.24
N ILE A 176 -14.66 10.51 11.85
CA ILE A 176 -13.82 10.21 10.68
C ILE A 176 -12.39 10.04 11.17
N SER A 177 -11.67 9.04 10.67
CA SER A 177 -10.23 8.87 10.87
C SER A 177 -9.56 8.17 9.69
N SER A 178 -8.26 8.37 9.56
CA SER A 178 -7.37 7.58 8.70
C SER A 178 -6.06 7.29 9.42
N GLU A 179 -5.38 6.25 8.96
CA GLU A 179 -4.07 5.82 9.42
C GLU A 179 -3.26 5.30 8.23
N ALA A 180 -1.98 5.67 8.20
CA ALA A 180 -1.00 5.22 7.21
C ALA A 180 0.25 4.78 7.94
N HIS A 181 0.80 3.63 7.54
CA HIS A 181 2.01 3.07 8.11
C HIS A 181 2.89 2.51 7.00
N LEU A 182 4.17 2.87 7.04
CA LEU A 182 5.20 2.36 6.15
C LEU A 182 6.36 1.90 7.03
N ALA A 183 6.70 0.62 6.95
CA ALA A 183 7.80 0.05 7.72
C ALA A 183 8.60 -0.98 6.90
N PRO A 184 9.88 -1.19 7.23
CA PRO A 184 10.67 -2.24 6.60
C PRO A 184 10.07 -3.63 6.81
N SER A 185 10.09 -4.46 5.78
CA SER A 185 9.63 -5.84 5.78
C SER A 185 10.36 -6.69 4.73
N GLY A 186 11.38 -7.44 5.16
CA GLY A 186 12.26 -8.16 4.24
C GLY A 186 13.18 -7.16 3.51
N GLU A 187 13.40 -7.38 2.21
CA GLU A 187 14.22 -6.54 1.30
C GLU A 187 13.48 -5.27 0.81
N GLY A 188 12.57 -4.71 1.59
CA GLY A 188 11.77 -3.56 1.15
C GLY A 188 10.81 -3.04 2.19
N PHE A 189 9.80 -2.28 1.76
CA PHE A 189 8.83 -1.65 2.65
C PHE A 189 7.42 -2.24 2.49
N GLU A 190 6.72 -2.41 3.62
CA GLU A 190 5.29 -2.75 3.64
C GLU A 190 4.47 -1.49 3.95
N PHE A 191 3.70 -1.03 2.96
CA PHE A 191 2.69 0.01 3.16
C PHE A 191 1.36 -0.60 3.60
N THR A 192 0.85 -0.13 4.73
CA THR A 192 -0.48 -0.46 5.24
C THR A 192 -1.25 0.82 5.53
N ASN A 193 -2.55 0.81 5.23
CA ASN A 193 -3.42 1.95 5.45
C ASN A 193 -4.79 1.47 5.90
N ASP A 194 -5.47 2.32 6.66
CA ASP A 194 -6.85 2.12 7.10
C ASP A 194 -7.60 3.45 7.18
N TYR A 195 -8.92 3.40 7.11
CA TYR A 195 -9.79 4.55 7.36
C TYR A 195 -11.11 4.11 7.98
N GLU A 196 -11.68 4.96 8.84
CA GLU A 196 -12.95 4.70 9.50
C GLU A 196 -13.88 5.91 9.41
N ILE A 197 -15.13 5.65 9.01
CA ILE A 197 -16.24 6.60 9.01
C ILE A 197 -17.40 5.94 9.76
N ALA A 198 -17.79 6.53 10.89
CA ALA A 198 -18.78 5.94 11.80
C ALA A 198 -20.23 5.97 11.26
N GLY A 199 -20.50 6.75 10.22
CA GLY A 199 -21.81 6.87 9.58
C GLY A 199 -21.91 8.14 8.74
N GLY A 200 -22.93 8.23 7.89
CA GLY A 200 -23.14 9.39 7.03
C GLY A 200 -24.60 9.53 6.61
N GLN A 201 -25.10 10.76 6.62
CA GLN A 201 -26.47 11.10 6.22
C GLN A 201 -26.48 12.29 5.29
N LEU A 202 -27.27 12.18 4.21
CA LEU A 202 -27.57 13.29 3.33
C LEU A 202 -29.00 13.76 3.61
N ARG A 203 -29.17 15.02 4.00
CA ARG A 203 -30.47 15.63 4.29
C ARG A 203 -30.82 16.67 3.24
N LEU A 204 -31.96 16.46 2.58
CA LEU A 204 -32.50 17.34 1.55
C LEU A 204 -33.81 17.95 2.03
N THR A 205 -33.98 19.25 1.80
CA THR A 205 -35.30 19.90 1.90
C THR A 205 -35.96 19.89 0.52
N ILE A 206 -37.09 19.17 0.38
CA ILE A 206 -37.88 19.03 -0.85
C ILE A 206 -39.29 19.60 -0.59
N PRO A 207 -39.55 20.87 -0.96
CA PRO A 207 -40.82 21.53 -0.65
C PRO A 207 -42.07 20.78 -1.15
N LEU A 208 -41.96 20.06 -2.27
CA LEU A 208 -43.06 19.29 -2.86
C LEU A 208 -43.56 18.15 -1.95
N LEU A 209 -42.72 17.61 -1.05
CA LEU A 209 -43.14 16.60 -0.08
C LEU A 209 -44.16 17.18 0.91
N ALA A 210 -43.95 18.43 1.35
CA ALA A 210 -44.85 19.12 2.29
C ALA A 210 -46.21 19.47 1.68
N ASP A 211 -46.30 19.59 0.36
CA ASP A 211 -47.55 19.86 -0.36
C ASP A 211 -48.49 18.65 -0.40
N LEU A 212 -47.98 17.42 -0.21
CA LEU A 212 -48.79 16.20 -0.26
C LEU A 212 -49.74 16.09 0.94
N LEU A 213 -49.26 16.45 2.13
CA LEU A 213 -50.02 16.33 3.38
C LEU A 213 -51.39 17.04 3.35
N PRO A 214 -51.50 18.34 3.01
CA PRO A 214 -52.81 19.00 2.93
C PRO A 214 -53.70 18.42 1.82
N GLN A 215 -53.12 17.92 0.72
CA GLN A 215 -53.90 17.32 -0.37
C GLN A 215 -54.53 15.97 0.03
N VAL A 216 -53.80 15.15 0.78
CA VAL A 216 -54.34 13.90 1.35
C VAL A 216 -55.42 14.21 2.40
N GLN A 217 -55.20 15.21 3.25
CA GLN A 217 -56.20 15.62 4.25
C GLN A 217 -57.51 16.09 3.59
N ASP A 218 -57.45 16.85 2.49
CA ASP A 218 -58.63 17.25 1.72
C ASP A 218 -59.36 16.05 1.10
N ALA A 219 -58.62 15.04 0.63
CA ALA A 219 -59.22 13.80 0.11
C ALA A 219 -59.93 13.00 1.22
N VAL A 220 -59.33 12.90 2.41
CA VAL A 220 -59.93 12.23 3.58
C VAL A 220 -61.15 13.00 4.10
N ALA A 221 -61.12 14.33 4.08
CA ALA A 221 -62.26 15.17 4.45
C ALA A 221 -63.49 14.90 3.57
N THR A 222 -63.28 14.59 2.28
CA THR A 222 -64.36 14.19 1.37
C THR A 222 -65.02 12.88 1.80
N VAL A 223 -64.23 11.91 2.30
CA VAL A 223 -64.77 10.65 2.86
C VAL A 223 -65.57 10.94 4.14
N ASP A 224 -65.03 11.78 5.02
CA ASP A 224 -65.70 12.15 6.28
C ASP A 224 -67.04 12.86 6.03
N GLU A 225 -67.13 13.75 5.03
CA GLU A 225 -68.41 14.38 4.64
C GLU A 225 -69.47 13.35 4.20
N ILE A 226 -69.08 12.33 3.43
CA ILE A 226 -70.00 11.28 2.95
C ILE A 226 -70.47 10.42 4.13
N VAL A 227 -69.56 10.05 5.03
CA VAL A 227 -69.81 9.21 6.19
C VAL A 227 -70.70 9.94 7.21
N ASN A 228 -70.45 11.22 7.46
CA ASN A 228 -71.31 12.07 8.28
C ASN A 228 -72.73 12.20 7.71
N GLY A 229 -72.90 12.07 6.38
CA GLY A 229 -74.20 12.00 5.71
C GLY A 229 -75.05 10.77 6.05
N LEU A 230 -74.49 9.73 6.68
CA LEU A 230 -75.24 8.58 7.19
C LEU A 230 -76.08 8.91 8.42
N ALA A 231 -75.60 9.86 9.24
CA ALA A 231 -76.15 10.20 10.54
C ALA A 231 -77.01 11.47 10.52
N GLY A 232 -77.65 11.76 11.65
CA GLY A 232 -78.58 12.89 11.79
C GLY A 232 -80.01 12.58 11.33
N PRO A 233 -80.94 13.54 11.51
CA PRO A 233 -82.37 13.33 11.25
C PRO A 233 -82.69 13.21 9.75
N GLU A 234 -81.86 13.78 8.89
CA GLU A 234 -81.94 13.64 7.43
C GLU A 234 -80.90 12.64 6.89
N GLY A 235 -80.19 11.92 7.77
CA GLY A 235 -79.19 10.94 7.36
C GLY A 235 -79.79 9.72 6.67
N THR A 236 -79.01 9.08 5.79
CA THR A 236 -79.47 7.94 4.99
C THR A 236 -79.98 6.77 5.86
N ILE A 237 -79.35 6.54 7.01
CA ILE A 237 -79.77 5.48 7.95
C ILE A 237 -81.17 5.80 8.52
N ALA A 238 -81.37 7.02 9.03
CA ALA A 238 -82.65 7.44 9.61
C ALA A 238 -83.79 7.40 8.57
N GLN A 239 -83.52 7.89 7.35
CA GLN A 239 -84.48 7.83 6.25
C GLN A 239 -84.84 6.39 5.87
N THR A 240 -83.86 5.50 5.75
CA THR A 240 -84.10 4.10 5.38
C THR A 240 -84.89 3.38 6.46
N LEU A 241 -84.52 3.54 7.73
CA LEU A 241 -85.22 2.94 8.86
C LEU A 241 -86.70 3.35 8.93
N SER A 242 -87.03 4.61 8.59
CA SER A 242 -88.42 5.10 8.58
C SER A 242 -89.34 4.39 7.58
N THR A 243 -88.77 3.64 6.62
CA THR A 243 -89.51 2.92 5.58
C THR A 243 -89.58 1.41 5.80
N VAL A 244 -88.91 0.88 6.83
CA VAL A 244 -88.84 -0.57 7.10
C VAL A 244 -90.23 -1.10 7.49
N GLU A 245 -90.80 -1.95 6.64
CA GLU A 245 -92.17 -2.48 6.82
C GLU A 245 -92.35 -3.21 8.16
N GLY A 246 -91.34 -3.98 8.58
CA GLY A 246 -91.33 -4.65 9.89
C GLY A 246 -91.44 -3.68 11.07
N LEU A 247 -90.74 -2.55 10.98
CA LEU A 247 -90.79 -1.47 11.98
C LEU A 247 -92.13 -0.75 11.94
N LEU A 248 -92.65 -0.41 10.76
CA LEU A 248 -93.96 0.24 10.62
C LEU A 248 -95.10 -0.63 11.17
N ASN A 249 -95.06 -1.95 10.93
CA ASN A 249 -96.01 -2.89 11.49
C ASN A 249 -95.90 -2.98 13.03
N LEU A 250 -94.68 -2.99 13.57
CA LEU A 250 -94.42 -2.96 15.01
C LEU A 250 -94.98 -1.69 15.66
N LEU A 251 -94.75 -0.53 15.05
CA LEU A 251 -95.24 0.78 15.48
C LEU A 251 -96.77 0.83 15.44
N ALA A 252 -97.40 0.30 14.39
CA ALA A 252 -98.86 0.23 14.27
C ALA A 252 -99.48 -0.64 15.39
N VAL A 253 -98.86 -1.76 15.76
CA VAL A 253 -99.28 -2.60 16.90
C VAL A 253 -99.11 -1.86 18.24
N ALA A 254 -98.06 -1.04 18.36
CA ALA A 254 -97.82 -0.20 19.53
C ALA A 254 -98.67 1.08 19.56
N GLY A 255 -99.43 1.41 18.50
CA GLY A 255 -100.22 2.63 18.41
C GLY A 255 -99.40 3.91 18.22
N VAL A 256 -98.22 3.79 17.61
CA VAL A 256 -97.29 4.89 17.31
C VAL A 256 -97.39 5.22 15.83
N GLU A 257 -97.59 6.50 15.49
CA GLU A 257 -97.62 6.95 14.09
C GLU A 257 -96.27 7.53 13.64
N ASN A 258 -95.55 8.24 14.51
CA ASN A 258 -94.26 8.87 14.21
C ASN A 258 -93.25 8.60 15.34
N PRO A 259 -92.34 7.61 15.19
CA PRO A 259 -91.22 7.46 16.11
C PRO A 259 -90.17 8.56 15.89
N ASP A 260 -89.47 8.91 16.95
CA ASP A 260 -88.24 9.71 16.89
C ASP A 260 -87.07 8.77 16.58
N ILE A 261 -86.49 8.89 15.39
CA ILE A 261 -85.31 8.13 14.95
C ILE A 261 -84.12 9.08 15.00
N THR A 262 -83.23 8.86 15.96
CA THR A 262 -81.97 9.59 16.08
C THR A 262 -80.83 8.66 15.69
N VAL A 263 -79.94 9.16 14.82
CA VAL A 263 -78.70 8.48 14.44
C VAL A 263 -77.56 9.45 14.71
N SER A 264 -76.56 9.01 15.47
CA SER A 264 -75.29 9.71 15.67
C SER A 264 -74.14 8.79 15.29
N LEU A 265 -73.13 9.39 14.67
CA LEU A 265 -71.91 8.72 14.24
C LEU A 265 -70.74 9.57 14.73
N GLU A 266 -69.76 8.93 15.35
CA GLU A 266 -68.53 9.57 15.81
C GLU A 266 -67.34 8.93 15.09
N THR A 267 -66.66 9.73 14.25
CA THR A 267 -65.47 9.39 13.46
C THR A 267 -64.38 10.44 13.70
N ASP A 268 -63.11 10.02 13.57
CA ASP A 268 -61.96 10.93 13.52
C ASP A 268 -60.98 10.45 12.44
N LEU A 269 -61.40 10.55 11.18
CA LEU A 269 -60.58 10.11 10.04
C LEU A 269 -59.37 11.01 9.84
N ALA A 270 -59.56 12.33 10.02
CA ALA A 270 -58.51 13.31 9.86
C ALA A 270 -57.39 13.12 10.88
N GLY A 271 -57.73 12.92 12.17
CA GLY A 271 -56.74 12.67 13.22
C GLY A 271 -55.97 11.36 12.99
N ALA A 272 -56.63 10.30 12.54
CA ALA A 272 -55.97 9.03 12.25
C ALA A 272 -54.94 9.15 11.12
N VAL A 273 -55.27 9.87 10.05
CA VAL A 273 -54.32 10.09 8.93
C VAL A 273 -53.25 11.12 9.29
N GLU A 274 -53.57 12.15 10.08
CA GLU A 274 -52.56 13.09 10.59
C GLU A 274 -51.49 12.38 11.44
N GLU A 275 -51.89 11.43 12.29
CA GLU A 275 -50.95 10.63 13.09
C GLU A 275 -50.02 9.79 12.18
N LEU A 276 -50.57 9.18 11.12
CA LEU A 276 -49.79 8.43 10.13
C LEU A 276 -48.80 9.33 9.36
N LEU A 277 -49.26 10.48 8.88
CA LEU A 277 -48.45 11.38 8.04
C LEU A 277 -47.43 12.20 8.84
N ALA A 278 -47.58 12.26 10.17
CA ALA A 278 -46.61 12.90 11.06
C ALA A 278 -45.37 12.03 11.29
N THR A 279 -45.43 10.72 11.00
CA THR A 279 -44.28 9.82 11.09
C THR A 279 -43.49 9.76 9.78
N PRO A 280 -42.15 9.84 9.81
CA PRO A 280 -41.34 9.62 8.62
C PRO A 280 -41.60 8.24 8.01
N LEU A 281 -41.69 8.20 6.68
CA LEU A 281 -41.85 6.96 5.92
C LEU A 281 -40.47 6.35 5.68
N GLY A 282 -40.36 5.02 5.82
CA GLY A 282 -39.13 4.30 5.47
C GLY A 282 -38.12 4.10 6.60
N GLU A 283 -38.54 4.20 7.86
CA GLU A 283 -37.69 3.90 9.03
C GLU A 283 -36.95 2.55 8.84
N GLY A 284 -35.62 2.60 8.89
CA GLY A 284 -34.75 1.42 8.73
C GLY A 284 -34.57 0.91 7.30
N THR A 285 -35.06 1.63 6.27
CA THR A 285 -34.81 1.31 4.85
C THR A 285 -33.56 1.99 4.29
N GLY A 286 -32.94 2.88 5.07
CA GLY A 286 -31.85 3.77 4.63
C GLY A 286 -32.33 5.03 3.92
N VAL A 287 -33.63 5.16 3.66
CA VAL A 287 -34.24 6.35 3.04
C VAL A 287 -35.47 6.73 3.85
N GLU A 288 -35.48 7.93 4.40
CA GLU A 288 -36.60 8.44 5.20
C GLU A 288 -37.23 9.67 4.54
N LEU A 289 -38.55 9.62 4.34
CA LEU A 289 -39.33 10.74 3.80
C LEU A 289 -40.21 11.32 4.90
N ASN A 290 -39.96 12.57 5.28
CA ASN A 290 -40.81 13.30 6.21
C ASN A 290 -41.72 14.26 5.44
N LEU A 291 -43.00 13.89 5.31
CA LEU A 291 -44.00 14.69 4.61
C LEU A 291 -44.41 15.95 5.37
N ALA A 292 -44.24 15.99 6.70
CA ALA A 292 -44.61 17.15 7.50
C ALA A 292 -43.54 18.26 7.42
N GLU A 293 -42.27 17.85 7.41
CA GLU A 293 -41.12 18.77 7.31
C GLU A 293 -40.71 19.03 5.86
N GLY A 294 -41.14 18.18 4.93
CA GLY A 294 -40.75 18.25 3.55
C GLY A 294 -39.29 17.84 3.34
N THR A 295 -38.80 16.84 4.08
CA THR A 295 -37.39 16.44 4.05
C THR A 295 -37.23 15.00 3.56
N LEU A 296 -36.10 14.76 2.88
CA LEU A 296 -35.60 13.45 2.50
C LEU A 296 -34.26 13.26 3.21
N VAL A 297 -34.16 12.22 4.04
CA VAL A 297 -32.91 11.81 4.70
C VAL A 297 -32.46 10.51 4.09
N VAL A 298 -31.20 10.47 3.63
CA VAL A 298 -30.57 9.29 3.04
C VAL A 298 -29.43 8.86 3.94
N ASP A 299 -29.55 7.69 4.54
CA ASP A 299 -28.46 7.04 5.26
C ASP A 299 -27.50 6.40 4.24
N LEU A 300 -26.34 7.01 4.11
CA LEU A 300 -25.34 6.65 3.13
C LEU A 300 -24.70 5.29 3.45
N ASP A 301 -24.61 4.91 4.72
CA ASP A 301 -24.05 3.62 5.15
C ASP A 301 -24.96 2.47 4.70
N THR A 302 -26.26 2.61 4.98
CA THR A 302 -27.26 1.61 4.57
C THR A 302 -27.39 1.54 3.04
N LEU A 303 -27.39 2.69 2.35
CA LEU A 303 -27.62 2.75 0.92
C LEU A 303 -26.42 2.27 0.08
N ALA A 304 -25.19 2.56 0.51
CA ALA A 304 -23.97 2.14 -0.18
C ALA A 304 -23.49 0.73 0.22
N GLY A 305 -24.07 0.14 1.27
CA GLY A 305 -23.67 -1.17 1.79
C GLY A 305 -22.44 -1.14 2.69
N GLY A 306 -22.16 0.01 3.32
CA GLY A 306 -21.01 0.26 4.17
C GLY A 306 -20.21 1.50 3.72
N LEU A 307 -19.74 2.31 4.66
CA LEU A 307 -18.79 3.40 4.37
C LEU A 307 -17.31 3.01 4.50
N ASN A 308 -17.02 1.85 5.09
CA ASN A 308 -15.67 1.35 5.33
C ASN A 308 -15.36 0.17 4.40
N ASP A 309 -14.09 -0.24 4.30
CA ASP A 309 -13.61 -1.35 3.44
C ASP A 309 -13.92 -1.17 1.93
N GLN A 310 -14.22 0.06 1.49
CA GLN A 310 -14.42 0.36 0.07
C GLN A 310 -13.09 0.38 -0.68
N ALA A 311 -13.13 0.03 -1.97
CA ALA A 311 -11.98 0.11 -2.85
C ALA A 311 -11.44 1.57 -2.93
N PRO A 312 -10.15 1.77 -3.24
CA PRO A 312 -9.61 3.11 -3.40
C PRO A 312 -10.42 3.97 -4.37
N ASN A 313 -10.65 5.23 -4.00
CA ASN A 313 -11.37 6.24 -4.78
C ASN A 313 -12.82 5.86 -5.15
N THR A 314 -13.55 5.20 -4.24
CA THR A 314 -14.94 4.77 -4.48
C THR A 314 -15.90 5.96 -4.43
N GLU A 315 -16.61 6.24 -5.51
CA GLU A 315 -17.66 7.26 -5.55
C GLU A 315 -18.96 6.76 -4.91
N LEU A 316 -19.40 7.43 -3.85
CA LEU A 316 -20.55 7.03 -3.04
C LEU A 316 -21.88 7.30 -3.75
N LEU A 317 -21.98 8.39 -4.51
CA LEU A 317 -23.18 8.75 -5.27
C LEU A 317 -23.13 8.18 -6.70
N SER A 318 -22.78 6.89 -6.81
CA SER A 318 -22.70 6.19 -8.09
C SER A 318 -24.06 6.07 -8.78
N PRO A 319 -24.11 5.87 -10.12
CA PRO A 319 -25.37 5.64 -10.84
C PRO A 319 -26.21 4.49 -10.26
N GLU A 320 -25.56 3.46 -9.73
CA GLU A 320 -26.22 2.32 -9.07
C GLU A 320 -26.89 2.74 -7.76
N VAL A 321 -26.20 3.52 -6.92
CA VAL A 321 -26.72 4.04 -5.64
C VAL A 321 -27.88 4.99 -5.90
N ILE A 322 -27.75 5.88 -6.87
CA ILE A 322 -28.82 6.81 -7.28
C ILE A 322 -30.06 6.06 -7.80
N SER A 323 -29.86 4.98 -8.55
CA SER A 323 -30.96 4.13 -9.02
C SER A 323 -31.68 3.43 -7.86
N GLN A 324 -30.93 2.94 -6.85
CA GLN A 324 -31.50 2.33 -5.65
C GLN A 324 -32.29 3.33 -4.80
N LEU A 325 -31.78 4.56 -4.66
CA LEU A 325 -32.50 5.65 -4.00
C LEU A 325 -33.86 5.91 -4.67
N ALA A 326 -33.89 6.03 -6.00
CA ALA A 326 -35.13 6.26 -6.75
C ALA A 326 -36.13 5.10 -6.61
N GLU A 327 -35.66 3.84 -6.65
CA GLU A 327 -36.51 2.65 -6.44
C GLU A 327 -37.10 2.60 -5.02
N THR A 328 -36.30 2.96 -4.03
CA THR A 328 -36.71 2.98 -2.61
C THR A 328 -37.76 4.05 -2.38
N ILE A 329 -37.53 5.28 -2.85
CA ILE A 329 -38.50 6.37 -2.79
C ILE A 329 -39.83 5.96 -3.46
N GLY A 330 -39.77 5.36 -4.66
CA GLY A 330 -40.95 4.88 -5.36
C GLY A 330 -41.75 3.85 -4.55
N THR A 331 -41.06 2.89 -3.93
CA THR A 331 -41.68 1.85 -3.11
C THR A 331 -42.32 2.41 -1.83
N LEU A 332 -41.66 3.36 -1.16
CA LEU A 332 -42.20 4.03 0.03
C LEU A 332 -43.48 4.80 -0.31
N LEU A 333 -43.46 5.53 -1.42
CA LEU A 333 -44.60 6.27 -1.94
C LEU A 333 -45.77 5.36 -2.34
N ASP A 334 -45.51 4.23 -3.01
CA ASP A 334 -46.56 3.26 -3.36
C ASP A 334 -47.19 2.61 -2.12
N THR A 335 -46.38 2.34 -1.09
CA THR A 335 -46.85 1.78 0.18
C THR A 335 -47.75 2.77 0.93
N LEU A 336 -47.41 4.06 0.91
CA LEU A 336 -48.19 5.13 1.54
C LEU A 336 -49.65 5.15 1.07
N VAL A 337 -49.92 4.90 -0.21
CA VAL A 337 -51.30 4.84 -0.75
C VAL A 337 -52.12 3.78 -0.01
N THR A 338 -51.52 2.61 0.19
CA THR A 338 -52.18 1.48 0.88
C THR A 338 -52.36 1.79 2.35
N ASP A 339 -51.31 2.32 3.01
CA ASP A 339 -51.35 2.66 4.43
C ASP A 339 -52.42 3.71 4.76
N ILE A 340 -52.60 4.72 3.90
CA ILE A 340 -53.66 5.73 4.05
C ILE A 340 -55.04 5.07 3.94
N VAL A 341 -55.27 4.24 2.91
CA VAL A 341 -56.57 3.58 2.71
C VAL A 341 -56.90 2.64 3.87
N ASP A 342 -55.93 1.82 4.30
CA ASP A 342 -56.08 0.90 5.43
C ASP A 342 -56.32 1.67 6.74
N THR A 343 -55.62 2.79 6.96
CA THR A 343 -55.82 3.64 8.14
C THR A 343 -57.22 4.22 8.19
N VAL A 344 -57.72 4.74 7.06
CA VAL A 344 -59.10 5.26 6.97
C VAL A 344 -60.13 4.14 7.12
N GLU A 345 -59.92 2.98 6.48
CA GLU A 345 -60.80 1.82 6.65
C GLU A 345 -60.86 1.35 8.10
N ASN A 346 -59.72 1.28 8.79
CA ASN A 346 -59.66 0.91 10.20
C ASN A 346 -60.37 1.95 11.09
N ALA A 347 -60.16 3.24 10.84
CA ALA A 347 -60.83 4.32 11.56
C ALA A 347 -62.36 4.29 11.34
N LEU A 348 -62.82 3.99 10.12
CA LEU A 348 -64.24 3.80 9.82
C LEU A 348 -64.81 2.58 10.53
N ASN A 349 -64.12 1.45 10.50
CA ASN A 349 -64.56 0.23 11.20
C ASN A 349 -64.67 0.47 12.72
N ALA A 350 -63.79 1.28 13.30
CA ALA A 350 -63.81 1.66 14.72
C ALA A 350 -64.83 2.76 15.07
N ALA A 351 -65.41 3.44 14.08
CA ALA A 351 -66.34 4.55 14.28
C ALA A 351 -67.59 4.11 15.06
N THR A 352 -67.98 4.90 16.06
CA THR A 352 -69.09 4.54 16.95
C THR A 352 -70.41 5.00 16.36
N LEU A 353 -71.34 4.06 16.17
CA LEU A 353 -72.69 4.30 15.69
C LEU A 353 -73.70 4.10 16.82
N ASP A 354 -74.53 5.13 17.03
CA ASP A 354 -75.66 5.11 17.93
C ASP A 354 -76.95 5.33 17.15
N VAL A 355 -77.82 4.31 17.11
CA VAL A 355 -79.16 4.40 16.51
C VAL A 355 -80.20 4.24 17.60
N LYS A 356 -81.08 5.23 17.75
CA LYS A 356 -82.18 5.20 18.70
C LYS A 356 -83.52 5.38 18.00
N ILE A 357 -84.42 4.44 18.22
CA ILE A 357 -85.81 4.51 17.79
C ILE A 357 -86.68 4.62 19.05
N TYR A 358 -87.25 5.81 19.26
CA TYR A 358 -87.99 6.14 20.47
C TYR A 358 -89.42 6.59 20.15
N ALA A 359 -90.40 6.14 20.94
CA ALA A 359 -91.75 6.68 20.88
C ALA A 359 -92.49 6.58 22.22
N GLU A 360 -93.28 7.61 22.54
CA GLU A 360 -94.24 7.56 23.64
C GLU A 360 -95.55 6.90 23.18
N VAL A 361 -96.01 5.89 23.91
CA VAL A 361 -97.28 5.21 23.63
C VAL A 361 -98.37 5.78 24.53
N GLY A 362 -99.25 6.58 23.94
CA GLY A 362 -100.39 7.22 24.62
C GLY A 362 -101.66 6.35 24.67
N GLY A 363 -102.57 6.65 25.61
CA GLY A 363 -103.90 6.01 25.70
C GLY A 363 -104.21 5.36 27.05
N LEU A 364 -105.01 4.28 27.05
CA LEU A 364 -105.45 3.55 28.26
C LEU A 364 -104.34 2.69 28.90
N LEU A 365 -103.17 2.58 28.27
CA LEU A 365 -102.06 1.70 28.64
C LEU A 365 -100.71 2.41 28.35
N PRO A 366 -100.18 3.19 29.29
CA PRO A 366 -98.97 3.99 29.06
C PRO A 366 -97.69 3.14 29.00
N GLY A 367 -96.73 3.56 28.17
CA GLY A 367 -95.42 2.93 28.02
C GLY A 367 -94.53 3.67 27.02
N THR A 368 -93.33 3.15 26.81
CA THR A 368 -92.35 3.66 25.83
C THR A 368 -91.90 2.53 24.91
N LEU A 369 -91.75 2.82 23.62
CA LEU A 369 -90.95 2.02 22.70
C LEU A 369 -89.55 2.65 22.68
N ASP A 370 -88.53 1.87 23.01
CA ASP A 370 -87.14 2.33 23.05
C ASP A 370 -86.22 1.21 22.55
N LEU A 371 -85.79 1.32 21.29
CA LEU A 371 -84.86 0.40 20.65
C LEU A 371 -83.55 1.15 20.42
N GLN A 372 -82.45 0.61 20.92
CA GLN A 372 -81.14 1.26 20.84
C GLN A 372 -80.11 0.28 20.29
N LEU A 373 -79.34 0.72 19.31
CA LEU A 373 -78.13 0.07 18.83
C LEU A 373 -76.97 0.98 19.17
N THR A 374 -75.99 0.47 19.91
CA THR A 374 -74.72 1.12 20.18
C THR A 374 -73.63 0.11 19.87
N GLY A 375 -72.73 0.44 18.96
CA GLY A 375 -71.63 -0.42 18.52
C GLY A 375 -70.76 0.29 17.49
N THR A 376 -69.74 -0.38 16.99
CA THR A 376 -68.92 0.18 15.90
C THR A 376 -69.53 -0.12 14.53
N LEU A 377 -69.14 0.61 13.48
CA LEU A 377 -69.54 0.27 12.11
C LEU A 377 -69.09 -1.15 11.73
N GLY A 378 -67.89 -1.55 12.15
CA GLY A 378 -67.38 -2.90 11.96
C GLY A 378 -68.25 -3.97 12.63
N ASP A 379 -68.71 -3.74 13.86
CA ASP A 379 -69.61 -4.67 14.57
C ASP A 379 -70.96 -4.81 13.85
N VAL A 380 -71.45 -3.73 13.24
CA VAL A 380 -72.71 -3.74 12.48
C VAL A 380 -72.57 -4.53 11.18
N LEU A 381 -71.46 -4.34 10.46
CA LEU A 381 -71.18 -5.06 9.21
C LEU A 381 -70.93 -6.55 9.42
N THR A 382 -70.24 -6.91 10.50
CA THR A 382 -69.98 -8.31 10.87
C THR A 382 -71.18 -9.00 11.53
N GLY A 383 -72.23 -8.24 11.88
CA GLY A 383 -73.44 -8.73 12.54
C GLY A 383 -73.26 -9.04 14.03
N GLU A 384 -72.19 -8.55 14.65
CA GLU A 384 -71.92 -8.66 16.09
C GLU A 384 -72.73 -7.63 16.90
N ALA A 385 -73.07 -6.48 16.32
CA ALA A 385 -73.92 -5.48 16.94
C ALA A 385 -75.40 -5.90 16.96
N ALA A 386 -76.13 -5.47 17.99
CA ALA A 386 -77.54 -5.81 18.14
C ALA A 386 -78.35 -4.67 18.75
N PHE A 387 -79.59 -4.53 18.29
CA PHE A 387 -80.55 -3.64 18.93
C PHE A 387 -80.98 -4.20 20.30
N VAL A 388 -80.88 -3.36 21.33
CA VAL A 388 -81.38 -3.61 22.68
C VAL A 388 -82.78 -3.00 22.81
N ASN A 389 -83.73 -3.81 23.28
CA ASN A 389 -85.08 -3.36 23.58
C ASN A 389 -85.20 -2.88 25.03
N ASN A 390 -85.20 -1.57 25.23
CA ASN A 390 -85.36 -0.89 26.53
C ASN A 390 -86.80 -0.39 26.76
N SER A 391 -87.77 -0.89 25.98
CA SER A 391 -89.17 -0.49 26.07
C SER A 391 -89.79 -0.77 27.44
N THR A 392 -90.75 0.07 27.85
CA THR A 392 -91.40 -0.04 29.17
C THR A 392 -92.93 -0.06 29.07
N GLY A 393 -93.59 -0.49 30.14
CA GLY A 393 -95.05 -0.50 30.24
C GLY A 393 -95.71 -1.66 29.49
N VAL A 394 -96.93 -1.45 29.02
CA VAL A 394 -97.76 -2.53 28.43
C VAL A 394 -97.30 -2.90 27.01
N VAL A 395 -96.59 -2.00 26.35
CA VAL A 395 -95.99 -2.17 25.01
C VAL A 395 -95.11 -3.42 24.94
N VAL A 396 -94.33 -3.70 25.99
CA VAL A 396 -93.42 -4.88 26.07
C VAL A 396 -94.17 -6.19 25.81
N GLY A 397 -95.36 -6.35 26.38
CA GLY A 397 -96.17 -7.57 26.20
C GLY A 397 -96.93 -7.62 24.87
N LEU A 398 -97.16 -6.48 24.22
CA LEU A 398 -97.84 -6.40 22.92
C LEU A 398 -96.90 -6.79 21.78
N ILE A 399 -95.63 -6.44 21.89
CA ILE A 399 -94.65 -6.60 20.81
C ILE A 399 -93.72 -7.80 20.97
N SER A 400 -93.78 -8.52 22.10
CA SER A 400 -92.78 -9.54 22.47
C SER A 400 -92.59 -10.65 21.43
N ALA A 401 -93.63 -11.01 20.69
CA ALA A 401 -93.56 -12.04 19.64
C ALA A 401 -93.12 -11.51 18.26
N LEU A 402 -93.19 -10.19 18.07
CA LEU A 402 -92.89 -9.51 16.80
C LEU A 402 -91.52 -8.83 16.81
N ILE A 403 -90.95 -8.56 17.99
CA ILE A 403 -89.77 -7.70 18.11
C ILE A 403 -88.50 -8.35 17.55
N ALA A 404 -88.19 -9.61 17.89
CA ALA A 404 -86.95 -10.27 17.48
C ALA A 404 -86.69 -10.27 15.95
N PRO A 405 -87.63 -10.68 15.08
CA PRO A 405 -87.40 -10.62 13.63
C PRO A 405 -87.31 -9.18 13.09
N VAL A 406 -87.93 -8.21 13.77
CA VAL A 406 -87.78 -6.79 13.42
C VAL A 406 -86.38 -6.30 13.77
N LEU A 407 -85.83 -6.65 14.94
CA LEU A 407 -84.46 -6.25 15.31
C LEU A 407 -83.41 -6.78 14.33
N ASP A 408 -83.57 -8.03 13.87
CA ASP A 408 -82.71 -8.65 12.85
C ASP A 408 -82.83 -7.94 11.49
N THR A 409 -84.05 -7.56 11.10
CA THR A 409 -84.27 -6.77 9.88
C THR A 409 -83.66 -5.37 10.01
N LEU A 410 -83.76 -4.74 11.18
CA LEU A 410 -83.21 -3.41 11.43
C LEU A 410 -81.68 -3.42 11.34
N ILE A 411 -81.00 -4.37 11.98
CA ILE A 411 -79.54 -4.45 11.92
C ILE A 411 -79.06 -4.72 10.49
N SER A 412 -79.70 -5.65 9.77
CA SER A 412 -79.37 -5.92 8.36
C SER A 412 -79.64 -4.71 7.46
N THR A 413 -80.67 -3.91 7.74
CA THR A 413 -80.95 -2.68 6.99
C THR A 413 -79.88 -1.62 7.26
N VAL A 414 -79.48 -1.42 8.51
CA VAL A 414 -78.41 -0.47 8.86
C VAL A 414 -77.08 -0.91 8.24
N GLY A 415 -76.71 -2.19 8.39
CA GLY A 415 -75.50 -2.76 7.80
C GLY A 415 -75.48 -2.64 6.28
N GLY A 416 -76.58 -2.94 5.59
CA GLY A 416 -76.67 -2.80 4.14
C GLY A 416 -76.52 -1.35 3.66
N VAL A 417 -77.05 -0.36 4.40
CA VAL A 417 -76.82 1.06 4.07
C VAL A 417 -75.36 1.46 4.26
N ILE A 418 -74.70 0.99 5.32
CA ILE A 418 -73.27 1.27 5.55
C ILE A 418 -72.42 0.63 4.46
N GLU A 419 -72.68 -0.64 4.14
CA GLU A 419 -71.99 -1.38 3.07
C GLU A 419 -72.17 -0.67 1.72
N ASP A 420 -73.40 -0.34 1.34
CA ASP A 420 -73.71 0.29 0.04
C ASP A 420 -73.13 1.72 -0.11
N VAL A 421 -73.04 2.49 0.98
CA VAL A 421 -72.61 3.90 0.92
C VAL A 421 -71.11 4.07 1.17
N VAL A 422 -70.51 3.28 2.05
CA VAL A 422 -69.12 3.47 2.50
C VAL A 422 -68.17 2.43 1.89
N PHE A 423 -68.59 1.16 1.87
CA PHE A 423 -67.72 0.02 1.52
C PHE A 423 -68.05 -0.62 0.17
N ALA A 424 -68.93 0.00 -0.62
CA ALA A 424 -69.27 -0.49 -1.95
C ALA A 424 -68.08 -0.34 -2.92
N GLU A 425 -68.05 -1.20 -3.93
CA GLU A 425 -67.10 -1.08 -5.04
C GLU A 425 -67.32 0.25 -5.78
N GLY A 426 -66.30 1.12 -5.80
CA GLY A 426 -66.43 2.49 -6.32
C GLY A 426 -67.02 3.48 -5.32
N GLY A 427 -67.11 3.10 -4.04
CA GLY A 427 -67.49 3.97 -2.93
C GLY A 427 -66.35 4.90 -2.47
N PRO A 428 -66.55 5.63 -1.36
CA PRO A 428 -65.62 6.64 -0.86
C PRO A 428 -64.19 6.13 -0.64
N LEU A 429 -64.02 4.90 -0.13
CA LEU A 429 -62.70 4.30 0.07
C LEU A 429 -61.97 4.02 -1.24
N THR A 430 -62.68 3.51 -2.26
CA THR A 430 -62.11 3.31 -3.59
C THR A 430 -61.69 4.65 -4.21
N THR A 431 -62.55 5.67 -4.13
CA THR A 431 -62.25 7.01 -4.65
C THR A 431 -61.10 7.68 -3.90
N LEU A 432 -60.97 7.46 -2.59
CA LEU A 432 -59.83 7.92 -1.79
C LEU A 432 -58.53 7.30 -2.33
N GLY A 433 -58.50 5.97 -2.47
CA GLY A 433 -57.34 5.26 -3.02
C GLY A 433 -56.94 5.76 -4.41
N GLU A 434 -57.91 5.92 -5.32
CA GLU A 434 -57.66 6.47 -6.66
C GLU A 434 -57.12 7.91 -6.63
N THR A 435 -57.65 8.75 -5.74
CA THR A 435 -57.23 10.15 -5.60
C THR A 435 -55.81 10.22 -5.04
N VAL A 436 -55.53 9.53 -3.93
CA VAL A 436 -54.22 9.50 -3.29
C VAL A 436 -53.18 8.89 -4.23
N ALA A 437 -53.50 7.80 -4.93
CA ALA A 437 -52.60 7.21 -5.93
C ALA A 437 -52.23 8.21 -7.04
N GLY A 438 -53.17 9.03 -7.50
CA GLY A 438 -52.90 10.09 -8.48
C GLY A 438 -51.98 11.18 -7.96
N LEU A 439 -52.14 11.59 -6.69
CA LEU A 439 -51.28 12.57 -6.04
C LEU A 439 -49.85 12.03 -5.86
N VAL A 440 -49.74 10.81 -5.33
CA VAL A 440 -48.47 10.11 -5.12
C VAL A 440 -47.74 9.88 -6.45
N SER A 441 -48.43 9.46 -7.50
CA SER A 441 -47.84 9.28 -8.83
C SER A 441 -47.29 10.61 -9.39
N SER A 442 -47.99 11.72 -9.17
CA SER A 442 -47.52 13.04 -9.63
C SER A 442 -46.29 13.51 -8.85
N LEU A 443 -46.24 13.20 -7.55
CA LEU A 443 -45.07 13.46 -6.72
C LEU A 443 -43.87 12.60 -7.15
N ALA A 444 -44.05 11.29 -7.34
CA ALA A 444 -43.00 10.38 -7.78
C ALA A 444 -42.36 10.82 -9.12
N GLU A 445 -43.19 11.25 -10.09
CA GLU A 445 -42.69 11.83 -11.36
C GLU A 445 -41.86 13.10 -11.12
N SER A 446 -42.26 13.93 -10.16
CA SER A 446 -41.55 15.17 -9.82
C SER A 446 -40.24 14.93 -9.05
N LEU A 447 -40.14 13.83 -8.31
CA LEU A 447 -38.94 13.43 -7.56
C LEU A 447 -37.94 12.63 -8.40
N THR A 448 -38.35 12.13 -9.57
CA THR A 448 -37.46 11.36 -10.46
C THR A 448 -36.10 12.05 -10.73
N PRO A 449 -36.03 13.38 -10.95
CA PRO A 449 -34.76 14.06 -11.20
C PRO A 449 -33.88 14.30 -9.96
N VAL A 450 -34.35 14.02 -8.73
CA VAL A 450 -33.59 14.32 -7.49
C VAL A 450 -32.24 13.59 -7.50
N GLY A 451 -32.25 12.32 -7.90
CA GLY A 451 -31.03 11.50 -7.95
C GLY A 451 -30.00 12.04 -8.95
N ASP A 452 -30.44 12.35 -10.18
CA ASP A 452 -29.57 12.92 -11.21
C ASP A 452 -29.05 14.31 -10.81
N LEU A 453 -29.88 15.12 -10.14
CA LEU A 453 -29.48 16.41 -9.61
C LEU A 453 -28.38 16.24 -8.56
N LEU A 454 -28.54 15.34 -7.59
CA LEU A 454 -27.53 15.04 -6.56
C LEU A 454 -26.18 14.66 -7.18
N ALA A 455 -26.17 13.73 -8.12
CA ALA A 455 -24.94 13.30 -8.80
C ALA A 455 -24.26 14.42 -9.60
N SER A 456 -25.02 15.43 -10.06
CA SER A 456 -24.46 16.57 -10.80
C SER A 456 -23.89 17.67 -9.91
N ILE A 457 -24.30 17.73 -8.63
CA ILE A 457 -23.93 18.81 -7.72
C ILE A 457 -23.00 18.36 -6.58
N LEU A 458 -22.92 17.06 -6.32
CA LEU A 458 -22.17 16.51 -5.20
C LEU A 458 -21.47 15.22 -5.63
N SER A 459 -20.17 15.16 -5.36
CA SER A 459 -19.35 13.94 -5.43
C SER A 459 -18.75 13.69 -4.06
N ILE A 460 -18.81 12.44 -3.62
CA ILE A 460 -18.33 12.00 -2.31
C ILE A 460 -17.48 10.76 -2.58
N LYS A 461 -16.16 10.91 -2.58
CA LYS A 461 -15.23 9.79 -2.78
C LYS A 461 -14.72 9.29 -1.45
N LEU A 462 -14.82 7.99 -1.23
CA LEU A 462 -14.27 7.29 -0.08
C LEU A 462 -12.91 6.69 -0.40
N ASN A 463 -12.10 6.47 0.64
CA ASN A 463 -10.78 5.85 0.52
C ASN A 463 -9.92 6.53 -0.54
N VAL A 464 -9.74 7.84 -0.40
CA VAL A 464 -9.06 8.66 -1.40
C VAL A 464 -7.57 8.38 -1.31
N GLN A 465 -7.02 7.90 -2.42
CA GLN A 465 -5.60 7.58 -2.55
C GLN A 465 -5.12 8.16 -3.88
N PRO A 466 -3.87 8.67 -3.97
CA PRO A 466 -3.31 9.14 -5.24
C PRO A 466 -3.40 8.05 -6.31
N GLU A 467 -3.54 8.45 -7.59
CA GLU A 467 -3.65 7.49 -8.71
C GLU A 467 -2.45 6.53 -8.68
N ALA A 468 -2.74 5.22 -8.77
CA ALA A 468 -1.74 4.16 -8.68
C ALA A 468 -0.63 4.34 -9.72
N VAL A 469 0.52 4.83 -9.30
CA VAL A 469 1.79 4.54 -9.95
C VAL A 469 2.03 3.06 -9.68
N GLU A 470 2.19 2.24 -10.72
CA GLU A 470 2.62 0.85 -10.53
C GLU A 470 3.98 0.89 -9.83
N VAL A 471 4.00 0.56 -8.54
CA VAL A 471 5.24 0.41 -7.77
C VAL A 471 5.88 -0.89 -8.29
N PRO A 472 7.04 -0.85 -8.96
CA PRO A 472 7.74 -2.06 -9.33
C PRO A 472 8.07 -2.86 -8.05
N ALA A 473 8.02 -4.19 -8.16
CA ALA A 473 8.53 -5.03 -7.09
C ALA A 473 10.04 -4.78 -6.96
N GLN A 474 10.49 -4.53 -5.72
CA GLN A 474 11.86 -4.16 -5.34
C GLN A 474 12.34 -2.77 -5.80
N ALA A 475 11.88 -1.73 -5.10
CA ALA A 475 12.51 -0.41 -5.17
C ALA A 475 12.63 0.14 -3.75
N ARG A 476 13.83 0.63 -3.41
CA ARG A 476 14.07 1.52 -2.26
C ARG A 476 12.92 2.54 -2.20
N ALA A 477 12.34 2.82 -1.02
CA ALA A 477 11.07 3.58 -0.92
C ALA A 477 11.22 5.11 -1.15
N THR A 478 11.95 5.49 -2.21
CA THR A 478 12.07 6.84 -2.76
C THR A 478 10.84 7.28 -3.57
N ASP A 479 9.94 6.35 -3.94
CA ASP A 479 8.72 6.62 -4.74
C ASP A 479 7.55 7.23 -3.93
N GLY A 480 7.71 7.41 -2.62
CA GLY A 480 6.74 8.07 -1.75
C GLY A 480 6.59 9.58 -2.05
N PRO A 481 5.54 10.24 -1.54
CA PRO A 481 4.75 9.83 -0.38
C PRO A 481 3.51 8.96 -0.70
N TYR A 482 3.25 7.95 0.13
CA TYR A 482 2.00 7.18 0.15
C TYR A 482 0.99 7.85 1.06
N SER A 483 -0.26 7.97 0.63
CA SER A 483 -1.30 8.63 1.42
C SER A 483 -2.65 7.92 1.33
N VAL A 484 -3.42 8.05 2.40
CA VAL A 484 -4.83 7.70 2.45
C VAL A 484 -5.60 8.85 3.09
N ALA A 485 -6.70 9.26 2.45
CA ALA A 485 -7.71 10.09 3.07
C ALA A 485 -9.04 9.33 3.19
N ALA A 486 -9.74 9.53 4.30
CA ALA A 486 -11.01 8.83 4.51
C ALA A 486 -12.06 9.21 3.45
N LEU A 487 -12.08 10.49 3.07
CA LEU A 487 -13.13 11.08 2.25
C LEU A 487 -12.67 12.36 1.52
N GLU A 488 -13.11 12.53 0.27
CA GLU A 488 -13.13 13.81 -0.46
C GLU A 488 -14.57 14.20 -0.81
N VAL A 489 -14.99 15.42 -0.46
CA VAL A 489 -16.28 16.00 -0.85
C VAL A 489 -16.05 17.10 -1.88
N THR A 490 -16.63 16.92 -3.06
CA THR A 490 -16.60 17.92 -4.14
C THR A 490 -18.00 18.46 -4.40
N ALA A 491 -18.18 19.77 -4.21
CA ALA A 491 -19.39 20.49 -4.59
C ALA A 491 -19.24 21.05 -6.01
N LEU A 492 -20.18 20.71 -6.90
CA LEU A 492 -20.17 21.01 -8.34
C LEU A 492 -18.99 20.37 -9.09
N PRO A 493 -18.92 19.04 -9.21
CA PRO A 493 -17.75 18.34 -9.77
C PRO A 493 -17.31 18.80 -11.18
N ASP A 494 -18.23 19.29 -12.03
CA ASP A 494 -17.90 19.82 -13.36
C ASP A 494 -17.21 21.21 -13.32
N ALA A 495 -17.39 21.96 -12.23
CA ALA A 495 -16.81 23.29 -12.00
C ALA A 495 -16.74 23.53 -10.48
N PRO A 496 -15.75 22.93 -9.79
CA PRO A 496 -15.76 22.82 -8.34
C PRO A 496 -15.89 24.17 -7.65
N ALA A 497 -16.92 24.32 -6.82
CA ALA A 497 -17.06 25.44 -5.89
C ALA A 497 -16.43 25.14 -4.54
N ALA A 498 -16.29 23.85 -4.19
CA ALA A 498 -15.54 23.38 -3.05
C ALA A 498 -14.98 21.98 -3.33
N VAL A 499 -13.74 21.73 -2.91
CA VAL A 499 -13.09 20.42 -2.86
C VAL A 499 -12.49 20.31 -1.47
N LEU A 500 -13.02 19.44 -0.63
CA LEU A 500 -12.56 19.25 0.74
C LEU A 500 -12.09 17.81 0.93
N THR A 501 -10.85 17.65 1.36
CA THR A 501 -10.30 16.35 1.75
C THR A 501 -10.28 16.25 3.27
N LEU A 502 -10.82 15.16 3.80
CA LEU A 502 -10.97 14.92 5.24
C LEU A 502 -10.14 13.72 5.69
N ALA A 503 -9.42 13.93 6.79
CA ALA A 503 -8.57 12.95 7.44
C ALA A 503 -7.54 12.32 6.48
N GLU A 504 -6.55 13.07 6.05
CA GLU A 504 -5.43 12.61 5.23
C GLU A 504 -4.23 12.22 6.11
N SER A 505 -3.74 10.99 5.94
CA SER A 505 -2.54 10.45 6.57
C SER A 505 -1.55 10.05 5.49
N THR A 506 -0.30 10.48 5.65
CA THR A 506 0.75 10.37 4.65
C THR A 506 2.03 9.83 5.30
N VAL A 507 2.69 8.90 4.61
CA VAL A 507 3.96 8.27 5.02
C VAL A 507 4.91 8.18 3.85
N GLY A 508 6.20 8.20 4.12
CA GLY A 508 7.24 8.18 3.09
C GLY A 508 7.50 9.53 2.42
N PRO A 509 8.50 9.60 1.52
CA PRO A 509 9.45 8.52 1.22
C PRO A 509 10.30 8.14 2.44
N ASN A 510 10.67 6.86 2.53
CA ASN A 510 11.53 6.32 3.59
C ASN A 510 12.70 5.57 2.96
N THR A 511 13.85 5.59 3.60
CA THR A 511 15.04 4.82 3.23
C THR A 511 15.56 4.09 4.46
N THR A 512 16.07 2.88 4.25
CA THR A 512 16.95 2.21 5.20
C THR A 512 18.31 2.14 4.54
N ALA A 513 19.39 2.42 5.28
CA ALA A 513 20.72 2.04 4.84
C ALA A 513 20.74 0.50 4.71
N ASP A 514 21.05 0.01 3.52
CA ASP A 514 21.09 -1.42 3.19
C ASP A 514 22.28 -2.07 3.90
N ASP A 515 22.09 -3.29 4.38
CA ASP A 515 23.19 -4.17 4.80
C ASP A 515 23.52 -4.97 3.53
N GLY A 516 24.64 -4.60 2.88
CA GLY A 516 25.10 -5.00 1.54
C GLY A 516 24.61 -6.37 1.02
N GLY A 517 23.76 -6.35 0.01
CA GLY A 517 23.40 -7.55 -0.75
C GLY A 517 23.45 -7.26 -2.24
N GLU A 518 24.08 -8.17 -2.97
CA GLU A 518 24.23 -8.30 -4.44
C GLU A 518 23.77 -7.07 -5.25
N THR A 519 24.74 -6.30 -5.77
CA THR A 519 24.50 -5.09 -6.55
C THR A 519 24.70 -5.39 -8.04
N GLU A 520 23.62 -5.60 -8.79
CA GLU A 520 23.69 -5.76 -10.26
C GLU A 520 23.33 -4.45 -10.99
N VAL A 521 24.24 -3.94 -11.83
CA VAL A 521 24.05 -2.73 -12.67
C VAL A 521 24.22 -3.08 -14.15
N ASP A 522 23.12 -3.05 -14.90
CA ASP A 522 23.05 -3.44 -16.33
C ASP A 522 22.78 -2.22 -17.24
N GLY A 523 23.69 -1.89 -18.17
CA GLY A 523 23.61 -0.68 -18.98
C GLY A 523 24.22 -0.75 -20.39
N THR A 524 23.95 0.27 -21.21
CA THR A 524 24.78 0.52 -22.42
C THR A 524 25.87 1.55 -22.16
N GLU A 525 25.58 2.51 -21.29
CA GLU A 525 26.49 3.52 -20.75
C GLU A 525 26.20 3.49 -19.24
N VAL A 526 27.21 3.16 -18.42
CA VAL A 526 27.17 3.16 -16.95
C VAL A 526 28.12 4.26 -16.48
N ASP A 527 27.64 5.16 -15.62
CA ASP A 527 28.38 6.37 -15.19
C ASP A 527 28.09 6.61 -13.70
N GLY A 528 29.14 6.58 -12.87
CA GLY A 528 29.11 6.87 -11.43
C GLY A 528 28.37 5.84 -10.59
N THR A 529 28.83 4.58 -10.62
CA THR A 529 28.32 3.51 -9.76
C THR A 529 29.03 3.57 -8.41
N GLU A 530 28.33 3.95 -7.34
CA GLU A 530 28.88 4.00 -5.97
C GLU A 530 28.20 2.91 -5.10
N VAL A 531 28.99 2.03 -4.48
CA VAL A 531 28.54 0.95 -3.58
C VAL A 531 29.25 1.03 -2.23
N ASP A 532 28.55 1.53 -1.20
CA ASP A 532 29.09 1.64 0.16
C ASP A 532 28.47 0.61 1.13
N GLY A 533 29.30 -0.07 1.93
CA GLY A 533 28.86 -1.08 2.89
C GLY A 533 29.81 -1.31 4.07
N THR A 534 29.36 -2.09 5.06
CA THR A 534 30.30 -2.70 6.03
C THR A 534 30.79 -4.05 5.51
N GLU A 535 29.87 -4.85 4.97
CA GLU A 535 30.12 -6.07 4.20
C GLU A 535 29.50 -5.81 2.81
N VAL A 536 30.28 -5.94 1.74
CA VAL A 536 29.84 -5.81 0.34
C VAL A 536 30.05 -7.16 -0.34
N ASP A 537 28.95 -7.85 -0.65
CA ASP A 537 28.97 -9.15 -1.32
C ASP A 537 28.39 -9.02 -2.75
N GLY A 538 29.17 -9.35 -3.78
CA GLY A 538 28.71 -9.53 -5.16
C GLY A 538 28.27 -8.24 -5.86
N THR A 539 29.22 -7.42 -6.28
CA THR A 539 28.97 -6.24 -7.13
C THR A 539 29.23 -6.60 -8.60
N GLU A 540 28.20 -6.58 -9.45
CA GLU A 540 28.32 -6.84 -10.89
C GLU A 540 27.93 -5.58 -11.70
N VAL A 541 28.85 -5.07 -12.53
CA VAL A 541 28.64 -3.89 -13.39
C VAL A 541 28.87 -4.23 -14.86
N ASP A 542 27.78 -4.33 -15.63
CA ASP A 542 27.79 -4.70 -17.05
C ASP A 542 27.47 -3.50 -17.97
N GLY A 543 28.41 -3.14 -18.84
CA GLY A 543 28.29 -1.99 -19.75
C GLY A 543 28.89 -2.19 -21.15
N THR A 544 28.64 -1.23 -22.05
CA THR A 544 29.51 -1.05 -23.24
C THR A 544 30.59 -0.01 -22.95
N GLU A 545 30.19 1.08 -22.30
CA GLU A 545 31.07 2.10 -21.72
C GLU A 545 30.75 2.13 -20.21
N VAL A 546 31.74 1.91 -19.35
CA VAL A 546 31.68 2.00 -17.88
C VAL A 546 32.66 3.09 -17.43
N ASP A 547 32.17 4.11 -16.72
CA ASP A 547 32.95 5.26 -16.25
C ASP A 547 32.66 5.49 -14.75
N GLY A 548 33.68 5.36 -13.90
CA GLY A 548 33.61 5.62 -12.46
C GLY A 548 32.78 4.61 -11.67
N THR A 549 33.39 3.47 -11.31
CA THR A 549 32.85 2.48 -10.38
C THR A 549 33.62 2.56 -9.06
N GLU A 550 32.96 2.93 -7.97
CA GLU A 550 33.53 3.04 -6.61
C GLU A 550 32.85 2.02 -5.68
N VAL A 551 33.61 1.14 -5.03
CA VAL A 551 33.13 0.12 -4.08
C VAL A 551 33.85 0.24 -2.73
N ASP A 552 33.16 0.74 -1.70
CA ASP A 552 33.72 0.99 -0.37
C ASP A 552 33.15 0.03 0.70
N GLY A 553 34.01 -0.74 1.37
CA GLY A 553 33.64 -1.74 2.37
C GLY A 553 34.56 -1.84 3.58
N THR A 554 34.15 -2.56 4.63
CA THR A 554 35.13 -3.15 5.58
C THR A 554 35.56 -4.52 5.08
N GLU A 555 34.62 -5.33 4.63
CA GLU A 555 34.82 -6.60 3.91
C GLU A 555 34.18 -6.45 2.53
N VAL A 556 34.92 -6.68 1.44
CA VAL A 556 34.44 -6.68 0.04
C VAL A 556 34.73 -8.06 -0.56
N ASP A 557 33.70 -8.76 -1.01
CA ASP A 557 33.78 -10.11 -1.60
C ASP A 557 33.06 -10.13 -2.96
N GLY A 558 33.82 -10.27 -4.05
CA GLY A 558 33.35 -10.41 -5.42
C GLY A 558 32.87 -9.09 -6.06
N THR A 559 33.80 -8.38 -6.71
CA THR A 559 33.50 -7.23 -7.58
C THR A 559 33.84 -7.58 -9.03
N GLU A 560 32.85 -7.59 -9.92
CA GLU A 560 32.99 -7.88 -11.35
C GLU A 560 32.58 -6.63 -12.17
N VAL A 561 33.47 -6.13 -13.03
CA VAL A 561 33.21 -4.98 -13.93
C VAL A 561 33.49 -5.35 -15.39
N ASP A 562 32.43 -5.49 -16.19
CA ASP A 562 32.49 -5.92 -17.59
C ASP A 562 32.15 -4.77 -18.56
N GLY A 563 33.08 -4.46 -19.48
CA GLY A 563 32.92 -3.37 -20.46
C GLY A 563 33.54 -3.62 -21.83
N THR A 564 33.26 -2.73 -22.79
CA THR A 564 34.15 -2.57 -23.96
C THR A 564 35.21 -1.51 -23.66
N GLU A 565 34.79 -0.39 -23.06
CA GLU A 565 35.63 0.66 -22.51
C GLU A 565 35.30 0.74 -21.00
N VAL A 566 36.29 0.56 -20.12
CA VAL A 566 36.20 0.70 -18.65
C VAL A 566 37.20 1.79 -18.24
N ASP A 567 36.71 2.85 -17.58
CA ASP A 567 37.51 4.00 -17.12
C ASP A 567 37.20 4.26 -15.63
N GLY A 568 38.19 4.10 -14.76
CA GLY A 568 38.10 4.38 -13.32
C GLY A 568 37.29 3.35 -12.52
N THR A 569 37.95 2.31 -12.03
CA THR A 569 37.40 1.34 -11.05
C THR A 569 38.20 1.44 -9.74
N GLU A 570 37.55 1.83 -8.65
CA GLU A 570 38.15 1.98 -7.31
C GLU A 570 37.46 1.00 -6.34
N VAL A 571 38.22 0.13 -5.66
CA VAL A 571 37.72 -0.83 -4.65
C VAL A 571 38.49 -0.67 -3.34
N ASP A 572 37.82 -0.13 -2.31
CA ASP A 572 38.42 0.17 -1.00
C ASP A 572 37.86 -0.74 0.11
N GLY A 573 38.75 -1.45 0.82
CA GLY A 573 38.38 -2.39 1.89
C GLY A 573 39.33 -2.47 3.07
N THR A 574 38.94 -3.17 4.14
CA THR A 574 39.93 -3.74 5.08
C THR A 574 40.34 -5.14 4.61
N GLU A 575 39.36 -5.96 4.20
CA GLU A 575 39.55 -7.25 3.54
C GLU A 575 38.87 -7.14 2.16
N VAL A 576 39.60 -7.38 1.07
CA VAL A 576 39.10 -7.42 -0.32
C VAL A 576 39.41 -8.81 -0.89
N ASP A 577 38.39 -9.53 -1.35
CA ASP A 577 38.49 -10.88 -1.92
C ASP A 577 37.77 -10.89 -3.29
N GLY A 578 38.51 -11.15 -4.37
CA GLY A 578 37.99 -11.30 -5.72
C GLY A 578 37.52 -10.00 -6.39
N THR A 579 38.42 -9.32 -7.09
CA THR A 579 38.11 -8.19 -7.99
C THR A 579 38.47 -8.58 -9.43
N GLU A 580 37.49 -8.58 -10.33
CA GLU A 580 37.64 -8.92 -11.76
C GLU A 580 37.21 -7.70 -12.61
N VAL A 581 38.10 -7.22 -13.50
CA VAL A 581 37.82 -6.11 -14.43
C VAL A 581 38.12 -6.54 -15.88
N ASP A 582 37.06 -6.69 -16.68
CA ASP A 582 37.14 -7.19 -18.07
C ASP A 582 36.78 -6.11 -19.10
N GLY A 583 37.69 -5.84 -20.04
CA GLY A 583 37.52 -4.80 -21.06
C GLY A 583 38.13 -5.10 -22.43
N THR A 584 37.82 -4.24 -23.41
CA THR A 584 38.71 -4.10 -24.59
C THR A 584 39.76 -3.03 -24.31
N GLU A 585 39.35 -1.90 -23.75
CA GLU A 585 40.20 -0.82 -23.23
C GLU A 585 39.84 -0.68 -21.73
N VAL A 586 40.83 -0.83 -20.84
CA VAL A 586 40.74 -0.63 -19.37
C VAL A 586 41.73 0.47 -18.98
N ASP A 587 41.25 1.53 -18.34
CA ASP A 587 42.05 2.69 -17.91
C ASP A 587 41.73 2.98 -16.42
N GLY A 588 42.73 2.87 -15.54
CA GLY A 588 42.64 3.21 -14.11
C GLY A 588 41.83 2.21 -13.27
N THR A 589 42.50 1.17 -12.77
CA THR A 589 41.97 0.25 -11.75
C THR A 589 42.77 0.40 -10.46
N GLU A 590 42.14 0.77 -9.36
CA GLU A 590 42.75 0.95 -8.03
C GLU A 590 42.07 -0.01 -7.02
N VAL A 591 42.85 -0.85 -6.33
CA VAL A 591 42.35 -1.77 -5.28
C VAL A 591 43.14 -1.57 -3.98
N ASP A 592 42.49 -1.02 -2.96
CA ASP A 592 43.11 -0.67 -1.67
C ASP A 592 42.57 -1.53 -0.52
N GLY A 593 43.47 -2.18 0.23
CA GLY A 593 43.11 -3.08 1.33
C GLY A 593 44.08 -3.13 2.50
N THR A 594 43.69 -3.79 3.59
CA THR A 594 44.69 -4.34 4.54
C THR A 594 45.09 -5.75 4.10
N GLU A 595 44.11 -6.57 3.73
CA GLU A 595 44.29 -7.89 3.09
C GLU A 595 43.58 -7.81 1.73
N VAL A 596 44.31 -8.09 0.63
CA VAL A 596 43.79 -8.17 -0.76
C VAL A 596 44.09 -9.56 -1.30
N ASP A 597 43.07 -10.30 -1.71
CA ASP A 597 43.18 -11.67 -2.26
C ASP A 597 42.46 -11.71 -3.62
N GLY A 598 43.19 -12.01 -4.70
CA GLY A 598 42.64 -12.20 -6.05
C GLY A 598 42.17 -10.91 -6.74
N THR A 599 43.08 -10.26 -7.47
CA THR A 599 42.76 -9.16 -8.41
C THR A 599 43.11 -9.60 -9.83
N GLU A 600 42.13 -9.62 -10.73
CA GLU A 600 42.29 -9.99 -12.15
C GLU A 600 41.86 -8.80 -13.04
N VAL A 601 42.74 -8.35 -13.94
CA VAL A 601 42.45 -7.29 -14.93
C VAL A 601 42.75 -7.77 -16.35
N ASP A 602 41.71 -7.95 -17.16
CA ASP A 602 41.79 -8.50 -18.52
C ASP A 602 41.41 -7.45 -19.58
N GLY A 603 42.30 -7.22 -20.54
CA GLY A 603 42.11 -6.22 -21.60
C GLY A 603 42.70 -6.57 -22.96
N THR A 604 42.37 -5.76 -23.98
CA THR A 604 43.27 -5.65 -25.15
C THR A 604 44.32 -4.58 -24.90
N GLU A 605 43.91 -3.44 -24.37
CA GLU A 605 44.75 -2.34 -23.90
C GLU A 605 44.41 -2.14 -22.40
N VAL A 606 45.40 -2.23 -21.51
CA VAL A 606 45.29 -1.97 -20.06
C VAL A 606 46.28 -0.86 -19.70
N ASP A 607 45.80 0.22 -19.10
CA ASP A 607 46.60 1.39 -18.69
C ASP A 607 46.29 1.71 -17.21
N GLY A 608 47.28 1.62 -16.33
CA GLY A 608 47.18 2.00 -14.92
C GLY A 608 46.38 1.02 -14.04
N THR A 609 47.06 0.02 -13.49
CA THR A 609 46.54 -0.88 -12.45
C THR A 609 47.37 -0.70 -11.17
N GLU A 610 46.74 -0.29 -10.07
CA GLU A 610 47.37 -0.08 -8.76
C GLU A 610 46.70 -1.01 -7.72
N VAL A 611 47.49 -1.81 -6.99
CA VAL A 611 47.01 -2.68 -5.89
C VAL A 611 47.81 -2.43 -4.63
N ASP A 612 47.17 -1.83 -3.61
CA ASP A 612 47.81 -1.44 -2.35
C ASP A 612 47.28 -2.26 -1.16
N GLY A 613 48.19 -2.90 -0.41
CA GLY A 613 47.83 -3.76 0.72
C GLY A 613 48.82 -3.76 1.90
N THR A 614 48.43 -4.40 3.01
CA THR A 614 49.45 -4.93 3.95
C THR A 614 49.84 -6.34 3.55
N GLU A 615 48.87 -7.18 3.21
CA GLU A 615 49.03 -8.52 2.64
C GLU A 615 48.31 -8.50 1.27
N VAL A 616 49.02 -8.82 0.17
CA VAL A 616 48.49 -8.94 -1.19
C VAL A 616 48.80 -10.35 -1.70
N ASP A 617 47.78 -11.11 -2.09
CA ASP A 617 47.89 -12.48 -2.60
C ASP A 617 47.16 -12.56 -3.95
N GLY A 618 47.88 -12.89 -5.04
CA GLY A 618 47.32 -13.12 -6.37
C GLY A 618 46.84 -11.85 -7.09
N THR A 619 47.74 -11.23 -7.86
CA THR A 619 47.41 -10.16 -8.82
C THR A 619 47.76 -10.64 -10.23
N GLU A 620 46.78 -10.68 -11.14
CA GLU A 620 46.94 -11.09 -12.54
C GLU A 620 46.50 -9.94 -13.47
N VAL A 621 47.38 -9.52 -14.40
CA VAL A 621 47.07 -8.49 -15.41
C VAL A 621 47.38 -9.02 -16.81
N ASP A 622 46.33 -9.26 -17.61
CA ASP A 622 46.44 -9.83 -18.95
C ASP A 622 46.03 -8.83 -20.05
N GLY A 623 46.93 -8.63 -21.03
CA GLY A 623 46.71 -7.67 -22.11
C GLY A 623 47.32 -8.04 -23.46
N THR A 624 46.97 -7.26 -24.50
CA THR A 624 47.87 -7.18 -25.67
C THR A 624 48.91 -6.09 -25.46
N GLU A 625 48.48 -4.94 -24.96
CA GLU A 625 49.31 -3.81 -24.53
C GLU A 625 48.97 -3.56 -23.04
N VAL A 626 49.96 -3.64 -22.15
CA VAL A 626 49.85 -3.34 -20.70
C VAL A 626 50.83 -2.21 -20.37
N ASP A 627 50.35 -1.10 -19.81
CA ASP A 627 51.15 0.07 -19.41
C ASP A 627 50.84 0.42 -17.96
N GLY A 628 51.85 0.38 -17.08
CA GLY A 628 51.75 0.82 -15.68
C GLY A 628 50.96 -0.11 -14.77
N THR A 629 51.62 -1.14 -14.24
CA THR A 629 51.13 -1.99 -13.14
C THR A 629 51.97 -1.74 -11.89
N GLU A 630 51.35 -1.33 -10.79
CA GLU A 630 52.00 -1.08 -9.49
C GLU A 630 51.34 -1.98 -8.41
N VAL A 631 52.14 -2.76 -7.66
CA VAL A 631 51.67 -3.60 -6.55
C VAL A 631 52.49 -3.30 -5.28
N ASP A 632 51.87 -2.68 -4.28
CA ASP A 632 52.53 -2.26 -3.04
C ASP A 632 52.00 -3.04 -1.82
N GLY A 633 52.90 -3.65 -1.05
CA GLY A 633 52.55 -4.48 0.11
C GLY A 633 53.55 -4.45 1.26
N THR A 634 53.18 -5.04 2.40
CA THR A 634 54.19 -5.54 3.35
C THR A 634 54.60 -6.96 3.00
N GLU A 635 53.62 -7.82 2.69
CA GLU A 635 53.79 -9.17 2.17
C GLU A 635 53.05 -9.21 0.81
N VAL A 636 53.75 -9.55 -0.28
CA VAL A 636 53.20 -9.73 -1.63
C VAL A 636 53.52 -11.16 -2.09
N ASP A 637 52.49 -11.93 -2.46
CA ASP A 637 52.61 -13.32 -2.94
C ASP A 637 51.86 -13.44 -4.29
N GLY A 638 52.57 -13.80 -5.36
CA GLY A 638 51.97 -14.04 -6.68
C GLY A 638 51.51 -12.78 -7.42
N THR A 639 52.39 -12.23 -8.26
CA THR A 639 52.06 -11.18 -9.25
C THR A 639 52.41 -11.69 -10.64
N GLU A 640 51.42 -11.76 -11.53
CA GLU A 640 51.58 -12.22 -12.92
C GLU A 640 51.14 -11.09 -13.89
N VAL A 641 52.00 -10.70 -14.83
CA VAL A 641 51.69 -9.71 -15.88
C VAL A 641 52.00 -10.28 -17.26
N ASP A 642 50.95 -10.55 -18.05
CA ASP A 642 51.07 -11.16 -19.37
C ASP A 642 50.66 -10.19 -20.50
N GLY A 643 51.54 -10.02 -21.48
CA GLY A 643 51.31 -9.08 -22.59
C GLY A 643 51.91 -9.49 -23.93
N THR A 644 51.55 -8.76 -24.99
CA THR A 644 52.44 -8.70 -26.18
C THR A 644 53.47 -7.59 -26.00
N GLU A 645 53.03 -6.43 -25.54
CA GLU A 645 53.86 -5.29 -25.14
C GLU A 645 53.52 -4.99 -23.66
N VAL A 646 54.52 -5.02 -22.76
CA VAL A 646 54.42 -4.67 -21.33
C VAL A 646 55.39 -3.53 -21.05
N ASP A 647 54.91 -2.40 -20.54
CA ASP A 647 55.70 -1.21 -20.19
C ASP A 647 55.39 -0.81 -18.73
N GLY A 648 56.40 -0.81 -17.85
CA GLY A 648 56.26 -0.38 -16.46
C GLY A 648 55.50 -1.36 -15.55
N THR A 649 56.23 -2.24 -14.88
CA THR A 649 55.73 -3.09 -13.80
C THR A 649 56.57 -2.86 -12.54
N GLU A 650 55.96 -2.37 -11.47
CA GLU A 650 56.61 -2.08 -10.18
C GLU A 650 55.98 -2.95 -9.08
N VAL A 651 56.78 -3.70 -8.31
CA VAL A 651 56.32 -4.50 -7.17
C VAL A 651 57.16 -4.18 -5.92
N ASP A 652 56.54 -3.52 -4.94
CA ASP A 652 57.22 -3.08 -3.71
C ASP A 652 56.71 -3.83 -2.47
N GLY A 653 57.62 -4.40 -1.69
CA GLY A 653 57.29 -5.21 -0.51
C GLY A 653 58.29 -5.13 0.64
N THR A 654 57.92 -5.69 1.80
CA THR A 654 58.94 -6.15 2.76
C THR A 654 59.35 -7.59 2.44
N GLU A 655 58.37 -8.46 2.16
CA GLU A 655 58.54 -9.82 1.67
C GLU A 655 57.78 -9.91 0.32
N VAL A 656 58.47 -10.29 -0.77
CA VAL A 656 57.91 -10.50 -2.11
C VAL A 656 58.23 -11.94 -2.53
N ASP A 657 57.20 -12.74 -2.86
CA ASP A 657 57.33 -14.14 -3.31
C ASP A 657 56.56 -14.30 -4.64
N GLY A 658 57.25 -14.69 -5.71
CA GLY A 658 56.63 -15.00 -7.01
C GLY A 658 56.14 -13.77 -7.80
N THR A 659 57.03 -13.21 -8.61
CA THR A 659 56.69 -12.20 -9.64
C THR A 659 57.03 -12.76 -11.02
N GLU A 660 56.04 -12.87 -11.91
CA GLU A 660 56.20 -13.35 -13.28
C GLU A 660 55.75 -12.26 -14.28
N VAL A 661 56.61 -11.90 -15.24
CA VAL A 661 56.28 -10.93 -16.31
C VAL A 661 56.60 -11.54 -17.67
N ASP A 662 55.55 -11.85 -18.46
CA ASP A 662 55.69 -12.50 -19.76
C ASP A 662 55.25 -11.57 -20.91
N GLY A 663 56.13 -11.38 -21.89
CA GLY A 663 55.89 -10.48 -23.02
C GLY A 663 56.48 -10.94 -24.35
N THR A 664 56.10 -10.26 -25.44
CA THR A 664 56.98 -10.23 -26.63
C THR A 664 58.01 -9.10 -26.49
N GLU A 665 57.58 -7.92 -26.05
CA GLU A 665 58.40 -6.77 -25.69
C GLU A 665 58.06 -6.43 -24.23
N VAL A 666 59.07 -6.41 -23.34
CA VAL A 666 58.95 -6.01 -21.92
C VAL A 666 59.93 -4.85 -21.68
N ASP A 667 59.45 -3.71 -21.19
CA ASP A 667 60.24 -2.51 -20.87
C ASP A 667 59.94 -2.07 -19.42
N GLY A 668 60.95 -2.02 -18.56
CA GLY A 668 60.82 -1.51 -17.19
C GLY A 668 60.06 -2.41 -16.23
N THR A 669 60.77 -3.37 -15.62
CA THR A 669 60.29 -4.18 -14.48
C THR A 669 61.14 -3.86 -13.26
N GLU A 670 60.54 -3.37 -12.17
CA GLU A 670 61.21 -3.05 -10.90
C GLU A 670 60.58 -3.89 -9.77
N VAL A 671 61.40 -4.62 -8.99
CA VAL A 671 60.95 -5.40 -7.82
C VAL A 671 61.80 -5.03 -6.60
N ASP A 672 61.21 -4.33 -5.62
CA ASP A 672 61.90 -3.85 -4.42
C ASP A 672 61.40 -4.56 -3.16
N GLY A 673 62.33 -5.10 -2.36
CA GLY A 673 62.00 -5.87 -1.16
C GLY A 673 63.01 -5.77 -0.01
N THR A 674 62.64 -6.30 1.16
CA THR A 674 63.68 -6.73 2.13
C THR A 674 64.08 -8.17 1.85
N GLU A 675 63.11 -9.06 1.59
CA GLU A 675 63.28 -10.44 1.14
C GLU A 675 62.51 -10.57 -0.20
N VAL A 676 63.18 -10.98 -1.27
CA VAL A 676 62.60 -11.24 -2.60
C VAL A 676 62.92 -12.69 -2.98
N ASP A 677 61.91 -13.52 -3.26
CA ASP A 677 62.04 -14.92 -3.69
C ASP A 677 61.26 -15.13 -5.00
N GLY A 678 61.92 -15.57 -6.07
CA GLY A 678 61.26 -15.92 -7.33
C GLY A 678 60.77 -14.72 -8.16
N THR A 679 61.64 -14.17 -8.99
CA THR A 679 61.30 -13.20 -10.04
C THR A 679 61.63 -13.79 -11.40
N GLU A 680 60.65 -13.96 -12.28
CA GLU A 680 60.80 -14.48 -13.64
C GLU A 680 60.34 -13.41 -14.66
N VAL A 681 61.20 -13.08 -15.64
CA VAL A 681 60.86 -12.14 -16.72
C VAL A 681 61.18 -12.78 -18.07
N ASP A 682 60.15 -13.14 -18.83
CA ASP A 682 60.30 -13.80 -20.14
C ASP A 682 59.85 -12.92 -21.31
N GLY A 683 60.71 -12.77 -22.31
CA GLY A 683 60.47 -11.90 -23.45
C GLY A 683 61.00 -12.40 -24.79
N THR A 684 60.64 -11.72 -25.89
CA THR A 684 61.52 -11.73 -27.07
C THR A 684 62.55 -10.61 -26.97
N GLU A 685 62.11 -9.41 -26.57
CA GLU A 685 62.94 -8.24 -26.24
C GLU A 685 62.61 -7.85 -24.79
N VAL A 686 63.60 -7.78 -23.91
CA VAL A 686 63.49 -7.34 -22.51
C VAL A 686 64.47 -6.17 -22.30
N ASP A 687 63.99 -5.01 -21.86
CA ASP A 687 64.78 -3.80 -21.57
C ASP A 687 64.48 -3.32 -20.14
N GLY A 688 65.48 -3.22 -19.27
CA GLY A 688 65.33 -2.66 -17.93
C GLY A 688 64.59 -3.58 -16.95
N THR A 689 65.32 -4.48 -16.29
CA THR A 689 64.85 -5.26 -15.14
C THR A 689 65.70 -4.92 -13.93
N GLU A 690 65.12 -4.36 -12.87
CA GLU A 690 65.79 -3.99 -11.62
C GLU A 690 65.18 -4.80 -10.46
N VAL A 691 66.01 -5.50 -9.66
CA VAL A 691 65.58 -6.24 -8.46
C VAL A 691 66.44 -5.85 -7.27
N ASP A 692 65.86 -5.11 -6.32
CA ASP A 692 66.58 -4.62 -5.13
C ASP A 692 66.08 -5.27 -3.83
N GLY A 693 66.99 -5.88 -3.07
CA GLY A 693 66.65 -6.60 -1.84
C GLY A 693 67.66 -6.48 -0.71
N THR A 694 67.32 -6.90 0.51
CA THR A 694 68.37 -7.30 1.48
C THR A 694 68.81 -8.74 1.22
N GLU A 695 67.84 -9.64 1.01
CA GLU A 695 68.01 -11.03 0.59
C GLU A 695 67.23 -11.22 -0.72
N VAL A 696 67.89 -11.68 -1.79
CA VAL A 696 67.28 -11.98 -3.10
C VAL A 696 67.61 -13.45 -3.44
N ASP A 697 66.60 -14.28 -3.69
CA ASP A 697 66.75 -15.70 -4.10
C ASP A 697 65.95 -15.94 -5.39
N GLY A 698 66.58 -16.45 -6.44
CA GLY A 698 65.89 -16.84 -7.67
C GLY A 698 65.37 -15.68 -8.53
N THR A 699 66.26 -15.10 -9.35
CA THR A 699 65.89 -14.18 -10.43
C THR A 699 66.22 -14.82 -11.77
N GLU A 700 65.24 -15.02 -12.65
CA GLU A 700 65.39 -15.57 -14.00
C GLU A 700 64.94 -14.53 -15.04
N VAL A 701 65.79 -14.21 -16.03
CA VAL A 701 65.44 -13.32 -17.14
C VAL A 701 65.77 -13.99 -18.46
N ASP A 702 64.75 -14.41 -19.20
CA ASP A 702 64.90 -15.10 -20.48
C ASP A 702 64.43 -14.26 -21.67
N GLY A 703 65.27 -14.15 -22.70
CA GLY A 703 64.90 -13.40 -23.90
C GLY A 703 65.62 -13.79 -25.18
N THR A 704 65.19 -13.21 -26.32
CA THR A 704 66.06 -13.22 -27.51
C THR A 704 67.09 -12.09 -27.42
N GLU A 705 66.66 -10.90 -27.05
CA GLU A 705 67.46 -9.71 -26.76
C GLU A 705 67.13 -9.26 -25.32
N VAL A 706 68.14 -9.16 -24.45
CA VAL A 706 68.02 -8.68 -23.07
C VAL A 706 68.99 -7.51 -22.88
N ASP A 707 68.51 -6.32 -22.48
CA ASP A 707 69.30 -5.12 -22.22
C ASP A 707 68.99 -4.60 -20.81
N GLY A 708 70.02 -4.40 -19.97
CA GLY A 708 69.86 -3.76 -18.66
C GLY A 708 69.13 -4.60 -17.59
N THR A 709 69.82 -5.61 -17.04
CA THR A 709 69.39 -6.32 -15.84
C THR A 709 70.26 -5.92 -14.65
N GLU A 710 69.67 -5.36 -13.59
CA GLU A 710 70.35 -4.96 -12.35
C GLU A 710 69.75 -5.75 -11.16
N VAL A 711 70.59 -6.44 -10.37
CA VAL A 711 70.17 -7.15 -9.16
C VAL A 711 71.05 -6.73 -7.99
N ASP A 712 70.51 -5.95 -7.06
CA ASP A 712 71.25 -5.43 -5.91
C ASP A 712 70.75 -6.03 -4.59
N GLY A 713 71.68 -6.46 -3.74
CA GLY A 713 71.31 -6.78 -2.36
C GLY A 713 72.43 -6.95 -1.35
N THR A 714 72.09 -7.45 -0.15
CA THR A 714 73.13 -7.86 0.81
C THR A 714 73.53 -9.32 0.59
N GLU A 715 72.57 -10.21 0.39
CA GLU A 715 72.73 -11.62 0.02
C GLU A 715 71.93 -11.86 -1.27
N VAL A 716 72.58 -12.36 -2.32
CA VAL A 716 71.96 -12.70 -3.62
C VAL A 716 72.30 -14.16 -3.94
N ASP A 717 71.31 -15.02 -4.15
CA ASP A 717 71.46 -16.43 -4.56
C ASP A 717 70.62 -16.71 -5.80
N GLY A 718 71.20 -17.34 -6.83
CA GLY A 718 70.45 -17.77 -8.02
C GLY A 718 69.96 -16.63 -8.91
N THR A 719 70.84 -16.09 -9.76
CA THR A 719 70.46 -15.15 -10.83
C THR A 719 70.80 -15.79 -12.17
N GLU A 720 69.81 -16.08 -13.00
CA GLU A 720 69.96 -16.66 -14.34
C GLU A 720 69.51 -15.64 -15.40
N VAL A 721 70.35 -15.34 -16.39
CA VAL A 721 69.99 -14.48 -17.52
C VAL A 721 70.34 -15.18 -18.82
N ASP A 722 69.33 -15.66 -19.55
CA ASP A 722 69.51 -16.39 -20.79
C ASP A 722 69.00 -15.61 -22.01
N GLY A 723 69.85 -15.50 -23.05
CA GLY A 723 69.35 -14.98 -24.31
C GLY A 723 70.20 -15.20 -25.55
N THR A 724 69.76 -14.69 -26.70
CA THR A 724 70.63 -14.71 -27.90
C THR A 724 71.64 -13.56 -27.84
N GLU A 725 71.19 -12.36 -27.51
CA GLU A 725 71.99 -11.15 -27.26
C GLU A 725 71.66 -10.65 -25.84
N VAL A 726 72.68 -10.50 -24.98
CA VAL A 726 72.56 -9.97 -23.61
C VAL A 726 73.53 -8.80 -23.47
N ASP A 727 73.05 -7.60 -23.13
CA ASP A 727 73.86 -6.38 -22.89
C ASP A 727 73.52 -5.80 -21.50
N GLY A 728 74.54 -5.56 -20.68
CA GLY A 728 74.35 -4.90 -19.38
C GLY A 728 73.65 -5.76 -18.33
N THR A 729 74.40 -6.61 -17.65
CA THR A 729 73.92 -7.35 -16.48
C THR A 729 74.78 -6.97 -15.28
N GLU A 730 74.22 -6.32 -14.26
CA GLU A 730 74.90 -5.91 -13.04
C GLU A 730 74.32 -6.68 -11.84
N VAL A 731 75.16 -7.34 -11.04
CA VAL A 731 74.75 -8.04 -9.81
C VAL A 731 75.65 -7.59 -8.66
N ASP A 732 75.14 -6.73 -7.76
CA ASP A 732 75.92 -6.21 -6.64
C ASP A 732 75.42 -6.71 -5.28
N GLY A 733 76.34 -7.31 -4.50
CA GLY A 733 76.01 -7.94 -3.23
C GLY A 733 77.07 -7.80 -2.14
N THR A 734 76.75 -8.05 -0.87
CA THR A 734 77.81 -8.40 0.10
C THR A 734 78.25 -9.85 -0.09
N GLU A 735 77.28 -10.76 -0.24
CA GLU A 735 77.45 -12.17 -0.57
C GLU A 735 76.64 -12.47 -1.85
N VAL A 736 77.28 -13.02 -2.88
CA VAL A 736 76.64 -13.42 -4.15
C VAL A 736 77.00 -14.88 -4.45
N ASP A 737 76.01 -15.75 -4.66
CA ASP A 737 76.18 -17.13 -5.12
C ASP A 737 75.24 -17.42 -6.31
N GLY A 738 75.66 -18.30 -7.22
CA GLY A 738 74.78 -18.77 -8.29
C GLY A 738 74.36 -17.76 -9.39
N THR A 739 75.27 -16.92 -9.91
CA THR A 739 74.97 -16.10 -11.11
C THR A 739 75.32 -16.85 -12.40
N GLU A 740 74.36 -17.12 -13.28
CA GLU A 740 74.56 -17.72 -14.61
C GLU A 740 74.08 -16.74 -15.70
N VAL A 741 74.93 -16.44 -16.69
CA VAL A 741 74.55 -15.62 -17.85
C VAL A 741 74.91 -16.36 -19.14
N ASP A 742 73.92 -16.89 -19.85
CA ASP A 742 74.15 -17.65 -21.08
C ASP A 742 73.61 -16.94 -22.32
N GLY A 743 74.45 -16.82 -23.35
CA GLY A 743 73.96 -16.35 -24.63
C GLY A 743 74.84 -16.53 -25.85
N THR A 744 74.36 -16.14 -27.04
CA THR A 744 75.19 -16.20 -28.25
C THR A 744 76.20 -15.05 -28.26
N GLU A 745 75.74 -13.84 -27.93
CA GLU A 745 76.52 -12.61 -27.74
C GLU A 745 76.21 -12.05 -26.34
N VAL A 746 77.24 -11.83 -25.51
CA VAL A 746 77.12 -11.25 -24.15
C VAL A 746 78.10 -10.08 -24.02
N ASP A 747 77.61 -8.89 -23.68
CA ASP A 747 78.42 -7.69 -23.38
C ASP A 747 78.00 -7.09 -22.02
N GLY A 748 78.96 -6.53 -21.28
CA GLY A 748 78.64 -5.77 -20.07
C GLY A 748 78.14 -6.54 -18.83
N THR A 749 78.66 -7.73 -18.50
CA THR A 749 78.35 -8.40 -17.22
C THR A 749 79.27 -7.92 -16.07
N GLU A 750 78.73 -7.31 -15.03
CA GLU A 750 79.46 -6.93 -13.81
C GLU A 750 78.88 -7.66 -12.57
N VAL A 751 79.74 -8.30 -11.78
CA VAL A 751 79.34 -8.89 -10.48
C VAL A 751 80.29 -8.38 -9.39
N ASP A 752 79.85 -7.49 -8.50
CA ASP A 752 80.64 -6.99 -7.34
C ASP A 752 80.12 -7.53 -6.01
N GLY A 753 81.05 -7.93 -5.15
CA GLY A 753 80.71 -8.21 -3.77
C GLY A 753 81.88 -8.53 -2.86
N SER A 754 81.61 -8.67 -1.57
CA SER A 754 82.65 -9.04 -0.60
C SER A 754 83.02 -10.52 -0.70
N GLU A 755 82.03 -11.40 -0.89
CA GLU A 755 82.17 -12.84 -1.12
C GLU A 755 81.34 -13.21 -2.36
N VAL A 756 81.99 -13.78 -3.39
CA VAL A 756 81.35 -14.15 -4.67
C VAL A 756 81.67 -15.60 -5.01
N ALA A 757 80.65 -16.40 -5.27
CA ALA A 757 80.69 -17.80 -5.69
C ALA A 757 79.71 -18.03 -6.87
N GLY A 758 79.77 -19.20 -7.50
CA GLY A 758 78.79 -19.59 -8.53
C GLY A 758 78.82 -18.89 -9.89
N VAL A 759 79.57 -17.80 -10.12
CA VAL A 759 79.49 -17.05 -11.40
C VAL A 759 79.93 -17.86 -12.64
N GLU A 760 78.99 -18.11 -13.55
CA GLU A 760 79.19 -18.71 -14.87
C GLU A 760 78.69 -17.74 -15.98
N VAL A 761 79.48 -17.56 -17.04
CA VAL A 761 79.07 -16.79 -18.23
C VAL A 761 79.46 -17.62 -19.45
N ASP A 762 78.50 -18.24 -20.15
CA ASP A 762 78.74 -18.99 -21.40
C ASP A 762 78.26 -18.22 -22.62
N GLY A 763 79.05 -18.28 -23.68
CA GLY A 763 78.62 -17.74 -24.95
C GLY A 763 79.61 -17.83 -26.09
N SER A 764 79.10 -17.57 -27.29
CA SER A 764 79.91 -17.69 -28.50
C SER A 764 80.81 -16.47 -28.73
N GLU A 765 80.35 -15.29 -28.32
CA GLU A 765 81.07 -14.01 -28.27
C GLU A 765 80.76 -13.34 -26.92
N VAL A 766 81.80 -13.13 -26.08
CA VAL A 766 81.67 -12.52 -24.74
C VAL A 766 82.68 -11.37 -24.61
N ASP A 767 82.22 -10.17 -24.28
CA ASP A 767 83.02 -8.97 -23.95
C ASP A 767 82.52 -8.38 -22.61
N GLY A 768 83.30 -7.48 -21.99
CA GLY A 768 82.80 -6.73 -20.82
C GLY A 768 82.74 -7.42 -19.44
N VAL A 769 82.98 -8.73 -19.30
CA VAL A 769 82.83 -9.41 -17.98
C VAL A 769 83.81 -8.94 -16.89
N GLU A 770 83.29 -8.34 -15.81
CA GLU A 770 84.02 -7.98 -14.59
C GLU A 770 83.46 -8.71 -13.36
N THR A 771 84.34 -9.33 -12.56
CA THR A 771 83.96 -9.94 -11.27
C THR A 771 84.88 -9.41 -10.17
N ALA A 772 84.30 -8.80 -9.14
CA ALA A 772 85.02 -8.18 -8.04
C ALA A 772 84.59 -8.81 -6.71
N GLY A 773 85.54 -9.45 -6.00
CA GLY A 773 85.24 -10.03 -4.68
C GLY A 773 86.25 -11.06 -4.18
N VAL A 774 86.09 -11.52 -2.94
CA VAL A 774 86.94 -12.58 -2.36
C VAL A 774 86.35 -13.94 -2.73
N ILE A 775 86.78 -14.50 -3.87
CA ILE A 775 86.42 -15.87 -4.26
C ILE A 775 86.88 -16.86 -3.16
N PRO A 776 85.96 -17.58 -2.49
CA PRO A 776 86.34 -18.55 -1.49
C PRO A 776 87.14 -19.68 -2.15
N GLN A 777 88.38 -19.92 -1.68
CA GLN A 777 89.17 -21.05 -2.19
C GLN A 777 88.47 -22.36 -1.84
N PRO A 778 88.32 -23.32 -2.78
CA PRO A 778 87.72 -24.60 -2.47
C PRO A 778 88.51 -25.24 -1.35
N ALA A 779 87.83 -25.59 -0.26
CA ALA A 779 88.44 -26.24 0.88
C ALA A 779 89.17 -27.50 0.40
N THR A 780 90.50 -27.49 0.43
CA THR A 780 91.27 -28.72 0.27
C THR A 780 90.83 -29.65 1.38
N GLU A 781 90.16 -30.75 1.06
CA GLU A 781 89.92 -31.83 1.99
C GLU A 781 91.26 -32.27 2.59
N ASP A 782 91.48 -31.90 3.86
CA ASP A 782 92.54 -32.43 4.71
C ASP A 782 92.21 -33.91 4.99
N ASN A 783 92.60 -34.76 4.06
CA ASN A 783 92.71 -36.19 4.27
C ASN A 783 93.77 -36.44 5.35
N GLY A 784 93.31 -36.62 6.59
CA GLY A 784 94.09 -37.19 7.67
C GLY A 784 94.59 -38.58 7.29
N ASP A 785 95.89 -38.66 6.99
CA ASP A 785 96.67 -39.88 6.87
C ASP A 785 96.47 -40.81 8.08
N ASP A 786 96.08 -42.06 7.82
CA ASP A 786 96.64 -43.22 8.52
C ASP A 786 96.77 -44.40 7.54
N ASP A 787 97.88 -44.39 6.81
CA ASP A 787 98.77 -45.53 6.49
C ASP A 787 98.12 -46.89 6.11
N ASN A 788 98.18 -47.24 4.82
CA ASN A 788 99.04 -48.36 4.36
C ASN A 788 99.04 -48.56 2.84
N GLY A 789 100.24 -48.49 2.25
CA GLY A 789 100.72 -49.65 1.48
C GLY A 789 100.69 -49.57 -0.05
N HIS A 790 101.83 -49.11 -0.58
CA HIS A 790 102.55 -49.67 -1.73
C HIS A 790 102.05 -49.45 -3.17
N GLU A 791 102.76 -48.51 -3.79
CA GLU A 791 103.61 -48.74 -4.96
C GLU A 791 103.01 -49.22 -6.30
N ASN A 792 102.90 -48.23 -7.21
CA ASN A 792 103.84 -48.03 -8.32
C ASN A 792 103.58 -48.73 -9.67
N ARG A 793 103.59 -47.86 -10.70
CA ARG A 793 104.04 -48.00 -12.11
C ARG A 793 103.02 -48.29 -13.19
N GLY A 794 103.08 -47.40 -14.18
CA GLY A 794 103.09 -47.74 -15.61
C GLY A 794 101.83 -47.27 -16.32
N SER A 795 101.97 -46.45 -17.38
CA SER A 795 102.10 -46.94 -18.78
C SER A 795 100.77 -47.51 -19.25
N ASP A 796 100.19 -47.21 -20.40
CA ASP A 796 100.59 -46.67 -21.69
C ASP A 796 99.27 -46.82 -22.51
N ASP A 797 99.20 -46.15 -23.65
CA ASP A 797 98.58 -46.69 -24.88
C ASP A 797 97.07 -47.05 -24.94
N ASP A 798 96.37 -46.25 -25.73
CA ASP A 798 95.90 -46.63 -27.08
C ASP A 798 94.63 -47.50 -27.24
N GLU A 799 93.89 -47.08 -28.27
CA GLU A 799 93.07 -47.89 -29.19
C GLU A 799 91.67 -48.45 -28.78
N ARG A 800 90.68 -47.93 -29.54
CA ARG A 800 89.64 -48.65 -30.35
C ARG A 800 88.21 -48.86 -29.78
N LEU A 801 87.28 -48.04 -30.32
CA LEU A 801 86.12 -48.35 -31.21
C LEU A 801 85.72 -49.85 -31.44
N PRO A 802 84.47 -50.20 -31.90
CA PRO A 802 83.20 -49.46 -32.09
C PRO A 802 81.90 -50.28 -31.71
N ASP A 803 80.72 -49.74 -32.12
CA ASP A 803 79.49 -50.43 -32.66
C ASP A 803 78.25 -50.50 -31.74
N THR A 804 77.25 -49.61 -31.86
CA THR A 804 76.01 -49.51 -32.73
C THR A 804 74.72 -50.17 -32.23
N GLY A 805 73.61 -49.45 -32.44
CA GLY A 805 72.21 -49.94 -32.52
C GLY A 805 71.28 -49.15 -31.60
N ALA A 806 70.53 -48.11 -31.99
CA ALA A 806 69.57 -47.92 -33.09
C ALA A 806 68.32 -48.84 -33.05
N GLY A 807 67.12 -48.22 -33.02
CA GLY A 807 65.84 -48.79 -33.48
C GLY A 807 64.67 -48.66 -32.47
N SER A 808 63.97 -47.52 -32.37
CA SER A 808 62.81 -47.07 -33.19
C SER A 808 61.47 -47.80 -32.94
N ASN A 809 60.38 -47.07 -32.62
CA ASN A 809 59.19 -46.87 -33.49
C ASN A 809 57.88 -46.45 -32.76
N GLN A 810 57.39 -45.26 -33.12
CA GLN A 810 56.07 -44.95 -33.74
C GLN A 810 54.70 -45.01 -32.98
N LEU A 811 53.99 -43.86 -33.12
CA LEU A 811 52.60 -43.63 -33.59
C LEU A 811 51.41 -43.48 -32.58
N LEU A 812 50.91 -42.22 -32.47
CA LEU A 812 49.68 -41.63 -33.05
C LEU A 812 48.26 -42.29 -32.87
N ILE A 813 47.40 -41.56 -32.13
CA ILE A 813 45.93 -41.23 -32.21
C ILE A 813 44.84 -42.36 -32.26
N VAL A 814 43.85 -42.22 -31.35
CA VAL A 814 42.36 -42.17 -31.51
C VAL A 814 41.62 -43.01 -30.45
N GLY A 815 40.80 -42.35 -29.61
CA GLY A 815 39.36 -42.64 -29.59
C GLY A 815 38.62 -42.93 -28.28
N ILE A 816 37.57 -42.12 -28.05
CA ILE A 816 36.20 -42.47 -27.59
C ILE A 816 35.95 -42.50 -26.06
N GLY A 817 35.34 -41.43 -25.52
CA GLY A 817 33.87 -41.33 -25.35
C GLY A 817 33.21 -41.72 -24.01
N LEU A 818 32.26 -40.85 -23.61
CA LEU A 818 30.90 -41.09 -23.07
C LEU A 818 30.59 -40.81 -21.56
N MET A 819 29.72 -39.79 -21.38
CA MET A 819 28.46 -39.74 -20.59
C MET A 819 28.42 -39.64 -19.04
N LEU A 820 27.86 -38.49 -18.60
CA LEU A 820 26.65 -38.30 -17.76
C LEU A 820 26.49 -39.14 -16.47
N ALA A 821 26.42 -38.47 -15.31
CA ALA A 821 25.17 -38.25 -14.54
C ALA A 821 25.44 -37.90 -13.06
N GLY A 822 24.90 -36.77 -12.61
CA GLY A 822 24.82 -36.41 -11.19
C GLY A 822 23.89 -35.24 -10.94
N GLY A 823 22.58 -35.48 -10.91
CA GLY A 823 21.61 -34.54 -10.36
C GLY A 823 20.50 -35.32 -9.67
N ILE A 824 20.05 -34.84 -8.50
CA ILE A 824 18.67 -34.87 -7.99
C ILE A 824 18.63 -34.14 -6.63
N ALA A 825 17.97 -32.98 -6.64
CA ALA A 825 17.31 -32.35 -5.50
C ALA A 825 15.99 -33.07 -5.16
N ALA A 826 15.57 -32.98 -3.90
CA ALA A 826 14.37 -33.62 -3.38
C ALA A 826 13.09 -32.76 -3.50
N PHE A 827 11.95 -33.46 -3.55
CA PHE A 827 10.62 -33.06 -3.05
C PHE A 827 9.51 -32.55 -4.02
N ALA A 828 8.86 -33.52 -4.68
CA ALA A 828 7.42 -33.85 -4.61
C ALA A 828 6.27 -32.82 -4.82
N VAL A 829 5.37 -33.20 -5.77
CA VAL A 829 3.87 -33.26 -5.73
C VAL A 829 3.09 -32.49 -6.83
N SER A 830 2.72 -33.25 -7.88
CA SER A 830 1.35 -33.49 -8.41
C SER A 830 0.46 -32.35 -8.98
N ARG A 831 0.28 -32.35 -10.32
CA ARG A 831 -0.98 -32.63 -11.08
C ARG A 831 -0.81 -32.20 -12.56
N ARG A 832 -0.71 -33.12 -13.52
CA ARG A 832 -1.79 -33.78 -14.30
C ARG A 832 -2.50 -32.86 -15.32
N GLY A 833 -2.14 -32.96 -16.60
CA GLY A 833 -2.95 -32.38 -17.69
C GLY A 833 -2.44 -32.58 -19.13
N GLY A 834 -2.62 -33.79 -19.69
CA GLY A 834 -2.90 -34.09 -21.10
C GLY A 834 -2.19 -33.35 -22.25
N VAL A 835 -1.35 -34.06 -22.98
CA VAL A 835 -0.98 -33.75 -24.38
C VAL A 835 -2.09 -34.25 -25.33
N GLY A 836 -2.37 -33.46 -26.38
CA GLY A 836 -2.73 -34.03 -27.67
C GLY A 836 -3.70 -33.20 -28.50
N GLN A 837 -3.17 -32.52 -29.51
CA GLN A 837 -3.93 -31.98 -30.63
C GLN A 837 -4.88 -33.04 -31.22
N GLY A 838 -6.13 -32.61 -31.40
CA GLY A 838 -7.24 -33.27 -32.07
C GLY A 838 -8.45 -32.36 -32.02
#